data_AF-A0A7X7FI79-F1
#
_entry.id   AF-A0A7X7FI79-F1
#
_cell.length_a   1.000
_cell.length_b   1.000
_cell.length_c   1.000
_cell.angle_alpha   90.00
_cell.angle_beta   90.00
_cell.angle_gamma   90.00
#
_symmetry.space_group_name_H-M   'P 1'
#
loop_
_entity.id
_entity.type
_entity.pdbx_description
1 polymer ?
#
loop_
_entity_poly.entity_id
_entity_poly.type
_entity_poly.pdbx_seq_one_letter_code
_entity_poly.pdbx_strand_id
1 'polypeptide(L)'
;MRSRLVLLENSLLQIPIDAHERPVRLNLFADAAPVVGFRRLAGPASNGEVLVGRVVDGAGGDVVAVRRDYGTAMSIHLRDGRIFQVRPAADGTHVISEIETAGSEPDDEGRLQITADTDIVPAGSTTGYLCDDGSIIDIMVVYTPAARAMLGGVSQMENEILLGISQINVAFAYSGISTRVRLVHTAEVDYVESGDNGAILDQLKNPADGILDEVNAMRNAYGADLVSLWVQDYIAAGMAFTMRGLNLGFADWAFTVCRIWAAVPNMTFAHEVGHNLGCYHDHPSAGTRTGLFPYSYGYTEPGGAWQTIMSVAGRPRVPHFSNPDVLYIGQPTGVPIDQPLPANNALTINQSAFTAANFRTAYSAEPMPEVLYVDDDAAPGGDGRNWGTAINDLQRAICLATSAGGAVKEIWVAAGTYRPDRETGERGPSFCLISGVAYYGGFAGGETQRDQRDPAANVTILSGDLAQDDGPDFANNGENSFHVVTGTYVDDTAVLDGFTITAGNANGGFPFDAGGGMRNDHASPIISNCLFEGNAGTWGAAVEDYVDSNPRITGCTFLRNRAGLRGGALSNNDSNPVVRDCTFAENHGAEAVGVVFNVVGSVPVFIDCRFIGNTAVQWGGAMQNADQSQVNLINCRFLGNVAGTNGGAIDNYDSTLTLTNCLFSGNRASQSGGAIWTLGGSQANLYNCTFYKNSTGWNGGGLGNDYMSTASLNNCVFWENTDSGGFDETGQVWTEGGPVTFNHNCIQGWTGAMGGTGNTGQDPMFIDPAGPDAVPGTIDDNPKLSRGSSCINTGNDVAVPPDIFDLDGDGDTTELMPFDLAWQSRTVGDHVDMGAFEFQSPPGDFDLDGDVDQADFGRFQACLSGAGTIQSNPECLAALIDDDGDVDGDDTQLFLGCLSGPDIPVSPQCAG
;
A
#
# COMPACT_ATOMS: atom_id res chain seq x y z
N MET A 1 35.68 -32.05 37.22
CA MET A 1 34.45 -32.60 36.58
C MET A 1 34.15 -33.97 37.17
N ARG A 2 32.89 -34.28 37.53
CA ARG A 2 32.48 -35.63 37.95
C ARG A 2 31.25 -36.09 37.18
N SER A 3 31.17 -37.39 36.87
CA SER A 3 30.03 -37.98 36.18
C SER A 3 29.65 -39.32 36.79
N ARG A 4 28.38 -39.73 36.59
CA ARG A 4 27.89 -41.06 36.98
C ARG A 4 26.78 -41.54 36.05
N LEU A 5 26.68 -42.86 35.90
CA LEU A 5 25.60 -43.52 35.18
C LEU A 5 24.40 -43.74 36.11
N VAL A 6 23.19 -43.48 35.63
CA VAL A 6 21.93 -43.68 36.36
C VAL A 6 20.85 -44.23 35.44
N LEU A 7 19.79 -44.81 36.01
CA LEU A 7 18.53 -45.02 35.30
C LEU A 7 17.56 -43.92 35.74
N LEU A 8 17.01 -43.16 34.78
CA LEU A 8 15.96 -42.18 35.08
C LEU A 8 14.57 -42.82 35.02
N GLU A 9 13.75 -42.54 36.03
CA GLU A 9 12.35 -42.91 36.05
C GLU A 9 11.52 -41.90 35.23
N ASN A 10 11.48 -42.12 33.90
CA ASN A 10 10.84 -41.19 32.94
C ASN A 10 9.32 -40.96 33.18
N SER A 11 8.63 -41.84 33.91
CA SER A 11 7.20 -41.69 34.27
C SER A 11 6.95 -40.49 35.20
N LEU A 12 7.95 -40.10 36.00
CA LEU A 12 7.87 -38.92 36.87
C LEU A 12 7.86 -37.60 36.08
N LEU A 13 8.29 -37.64 34.82
CA LEU A 13 8.35 -36.50 33.90
C LEU A 13 7.22 -36.52 32.87
N GLN A 14 6.25 -37.44 32.97
CA GLN A 14 4.99 -37.36 32.22
C GLN A 14 4.10 -36.30 32.86
N ILE A 15 4.08 -35.11 32.26
CA ILE A 15 3.35 -33.94 32.77
C ILE A 15 2.39 -33.46 31.66
N PRO A 16 1.06 -33.46 31.91
CA PRO A 16 0.08 -32.90 30.97
C PRO A 16 0.34 -31.41 30.70
N ILE A 17 -0.02 -30.92 29.51
CA ILE A 17 0.18 -29.52 29.09
C ILE A 17 -0.51 -28.55 30.07
N ASP A 18 -1.65 -28.92 30.63
CA ASP A 18 -2.47 -28.07 31.51
C ASP A 18 -2.24 -28.31 33.01
N ALA A 19 -1.27 -29.15 33.39
CA ALA A 19 -1.04 -29.47 34.80
C ALA A 19 -0.25 -28.36 35.52
N HIS A 20 -0.63 -28.06 36.77
CA HIS A 20 0.19 -27.28 37.69
C HIS A 20 1.56 -27.95 37.93
N GLU A 21 2.56 -27.16 38.33
CA GLU A 21 3.94 -27.62 38.52
C GLU A 21 4.01 -28.92 39.35
N ARG A 22 4.69 -29.94 38.81
CA ARG A 22 4.92 -31.22 39.49
C ARG A 22 6.31 -31.23 40.12
N PRO A 23 6.45 -31.27 41.45
CA PRO A 23 7.76 -31.35 42.10
C PRO A 23 8.39 -32.74 41.90
N VAL A 24 9.61 -32.76 41.39
CA VAL A 24 10.42 -33.96 41.17
C VAL A 24 11.79 -33.76 41.82
N ARG A 25 12.20 -34.66 42.70
CA ARG A 25 13.55 -34.65 43.27
C ARG A 25 14.54 -35.26 42.29
N LEU A 26 15.53 -34.48 41.86
CA LEU A 26 16.60 -34.94 40.99
C LEU A 26 17.81 -35.36 41.84
N ASN A 27 18.05 -36.66 42.00
CA ASN A 27 19.20 -37.17 42.77
C ASN A 27 20.49 -37.16 41.92
N LEU A 28 21.02 -35.97 41.63
CA LEU A 28 22.18 -35.78 40.75
C LEU A 28 23.44 -36.39 41.39
N PHE A 29 23.79 -35.93 42.60
CA PHE A 29 24.88 -36.45 43.43
C PHE A 29 24.47 -36.44 44.92
N ALA A 30 25.29 -37.04 45.80
CA ALA A 30 25.00 -37.13 47.23
C ALA A 30 24.83 -35.74 47.90
N ASP A 31 25.50 -34.73 47.35
CA ASP A 31 25.53 -33.33 47.76
C ASP A 31 24.77 -32.39 46.78
N ALA A 32 24.05 -32.96 45.82
CA ALA A 32 23.26 -32.22 44.83
C ALA A 32 21.97 -32.99 44.52
N ALA A 33 20.90 -32.70 45.26
CA ALA A 33 19.61 -33.38 45.13
C ALA A 33 18.41 -32.40 45.06
N PRO A 34 18.39 -31.44 44.10
CA PRO A 34 17.38 -30.39 44.05
C PRO A 34 15.97 -30.94 43.80
N VAL A 35 14.96 -30.25 44.33
CA VAL A 35 13.55 -30.49 44.02
C VAL A 35 13.12 -29.48 42.97
N VAL A 36 12.67 -29.98 41.82
CA VAL A 36 12.31 -29.19 40.65
C VAL A 36 10.82 -29.28 40.38
N GLY A 37 10.11 -28.16 40.42
CA GLY A 37 8.74 -28.06 39.94
C GLY A 37 8.75 -27.97 38.42
N PHE A 38 8.39 -29.05 37.73
CA PHE A 38 8.34 -29.09 36.26
C PHE A 38 6.96 -28.70 35.74
N ARG A 39 6.95 -27.96 34.63
CA ARG A 39 5.80 -27.67 33.77
C ARG A 39 6.14 -28.04 32.34
N ARG A 40 5.16 -28.54 31.58
CA ARG A 40 5.30 -28.78 30.15
C ARG A 40 5.00 -27.49 29.38
N LEU A 41 5.81 -27.18 28.36
CA LEU A 41 5.50 -26.10 27.41
C LEU A 41 4.79 -26.66 26.17
N ALA A 42 3.85 -25.89 25.64
CA ALA A 42 3.31 -26.07 24.30
C ALA A 42 4.23 -25.35 23.29
N GLY A 43 4.60 -26.01 22.19
CA GLY A 43 5.49 -25.44 21.18
C GLY A 43 5.89 -26.45 20.10
N PRO A 44 6.53 -26.00 19.00
CA PRO A 44 6.83 -26.80 17.81
C PRO A 44 8.01 -27.75 18.07
N ALA A 45 7.82 -28.74 18.93
CA ALA A 45 8.76 -29.84 19.09
C ALA A 45 8.37 -30.95 18.11
N SER A 46 9.07 -31.04 16.98
CA SER A 46 8.74 -31.93 15.86
C SER A 46 8.83 -33.43 16.17
N ASN A 47 9.19 -33.85 17.41
CA ASN A 47 9.08 -35.23 17.92
C ASN A 47 9.55 -35.32 19.40
N GLY A 48 8.96 -34.55 20.32
CA GLY A 48 9.35 -34.61 21.74
C GLY A 48 8.57 -33.65 22.63
N GLU A 49 8.83 -33.71 23.94
CA GLU A 49 8.20 -32.81 24.92
C GLU A 49 9.27 -31.95 25.61
N VAL A 50 9.03 -30.64 25.65
CA VAL A 50 9.87 -29.67 26.38
C VAL A 50 9.27 -29.44 27.76
N LEU A 51 10.08 -29.68 28.79
CA LEU A 51 9.75 -29.44 30.18
C LEU A 51 10.64 -28.32 30.70
N VAL A 52 10.02 -27.35 31.36
CA VAL A 52 10.73 -26.28 32.06
C VAL A 52 10.49 -26.47 33.55
N GLY A 53 11.56 -26.43 34.32
CA GLY A 53 11.54 -26.67 35.74
C GLY A 53 12.19 -25.53 36.51
N ARG A 54 11.63 -25.23 37.68
CA ARG A 54 12.27 -24.34 38.66
C ARG A 54 12.64 -25.12 39.90
N VAL A 55 13.86 -24.91 40.42
CA VAL A 55 14.29 -25.52 41.68
C VAL A 55 13.56 -24.81 42.83
N VAL A 56 12.73 -25.55 43.57
CA VAL A 56 11.83 -25.03 44.61
C VAL A 56 12.35 -25.21 46.05
N ASP A 57 13.45 -25.96 46.24
CA ASP A 57 13.99 -26.30 47.56
C ASP A 57 15.12 -25.36 48.04
N GLY A 58 14.88 -24.04 48.07
CA GLY A 58 15.78 -23.05 48.69
C GLY A 58 17.13 -22.84 48.00
N ALA A 59 17.67 -23.84 47.30
CA ALA A 59 18.85 -23.78 46.45
C ALA A 59 18.58 -22.88 45.23
N GLY A 60 17.38 -22.96 44.67
CA GLY A 60 16.97 -22.19 43.49
C GLY A 60 17.78 -22.55 42.23
N GLY A 61 17.25 -22.19 41.07
CA GLY A 61 17.84 -22.56 39.79
C GLY A 61 16.77 -22.88 38.75
N ASP A 62 17.23 -23.08 37.53
CA ASP A 62 16.42 -23.28 36.34
C ASP A 62 16.81 -24.60 35.67
N VAL A 63 15.81 -25.31 35.16
CA VAL A 63 15.97 -26.61 34.49
C VAL A 63 15.23 -26.59 33.18
N VAL A 64 15.92 -26.98 32.10
CA VAL A 64 15.29 -27.27 30.81
C VAL A 64 15.52 -28.74 30.52
N ALA A 65 14.46 -29.46 30.16
CA ALA A 65 14.53 -30.86 29.80
C ALA A 65 13.78 -31.13 28.52
N VAL A 66 14.34 -32.00 27.68
CA VAL A 66 13.71 -32.50 26.46
C VAL A 66 13.57 -34.00 26.59
N ARG A 67 12.36 -34.50 26.34
CA ARG A 67 12.06 -35.94 26.35
C ARG A 67 11.66 -36.42 24.98
N ARG A 68 12.32 -37.50 24.53
CA ARG A 68 12.01 -38.25 23.31
C ARG A 68 11.93 -39.75 23.59
N ASP A 69 11.53 -40.52 22.58
CA ASP A 69 11.33 -41.97 22.66
C ASP A 69 12.59 -42.74 23.12
N TYR A 70 13.77 -42.18 22.87
CA TYR A 70 15.08 -42.78 23.18
C TYR A 70 15.76 -42.18 24.42
N GLY A 71 15.08 -41.31 25.17
CA GLY A 71 15.51 -40.84 26.49
C GLY A 71 15.33 -39.35 26.75
N THR A 72 15.56 -38.95 28.00
CA THR A 72 15.48 -37.56 28.47
C THR A 72 16.86 -36.91 28.53
N ALA A 73 17.00 -35.72 27.96
CA ALA A 73 18.14 -34.83 28.16
C ALA A 73 17.76 -33.65 29.06
N MET A 74 18.64 -33.20 29.95
CA MET A 74 18.39 -32.05 30.83
C MET A 74 19.62 -31.17 30.97
N SER A 75 19.38 -29.86 31.06
CA SER A 75 20.33 -28.85 31.49
C SER A 75 19.80 -28.21 32.78
N ILE A 76 20.62 -28.22 33.83
CA ILE A 76 20.26 -27.80 35.19
C ILE A 76 21.26 -26.75 35.65
N HIS A 77 20.78 -25.54 35.90
CA HIS A 77 21.58 -24.41 36.38
C HIS A 77 21.14 -24.06 37.80
N LEU A 78 21.99 -24.34 38.79
CA LEU A 78 21.72 -23.99 40.19
C LEU A 78 22.24 -22.58 40.51
N ARG A 79 21.60 -21.90 41.47
CA ARG A 79 22.01 -20.53 41.87
C ARG A 79 23.39 -20.45 42.50
N ASP A 80 23.94 -21.57 42.99
CA ASP A 80 25.30 -21.62 43.52
C ASP A 80 26.38 -21.72 42.41
N GLY A 81 25.96 -21.61 41.15
CA GLY A 81 26.84 -21.63 39.98
C GLY A 81 27.14 -23.02 39.44
N ARG A 82 26.66 -24.09 40.10
CA ARG A 82 26.85 -25.45 39.60
C ARG A 82 25.91 -25.73 38.42
N ILE A 83 26.48 -26.29 37.36
CA ILE A 83 25.77 -26.68 36.15
C ILE A 83 25.83 -28.21 36.04
N PHE A 84 24.67 -28.82 35.84
CA PHE A 84 24.58 -30.26 35.61
C PHE A 84 23.91 -30.54 34.27
N GLN A 85 24.41 -31.57 33.60
CA GLN A 85 23.77 -32.13 32.43
C GLN A 85 23.38 -33.57 32.66
N VAL A 86 22.25 -33.92 32.07
CA VAL A 86 21.74 -35.28 32.02
C VAL A 86 21.61 -35.66 30.56
N ARG A 87 22.30 -36.70 30.12
CA ARG A 87 22.28 -37.16 28.72
C ARG A 87 21.94 -38.65 28.63
N PRO A 88 21.12 -39.07 27.66
CA PRO A 88 20.85 -40.49 27.46
C PRO A 88 22.08 -41.21 26.85
N ALA A 89 22.40 -42.37 27.40
CA ALA A 89 23.43 -43.28 26.89
C ALA A 89 22.81 -44.30 25.92
N ALA A 90 23.64 -44.90 25.07
CA ALA A 90 23.20 -45.86 24.05
C ALA A 90 22.55 -47.15 24.59
N ASP A 91 22.80 -47.49 25.86
CA ASP A 91 22.26 -48.68 26.54
C ASP A 91 20.93 -48.42 27.27
N GLY A 92 20.33 -47.24 27.10
CA GLY A 92 19.08 -46.84 27.76
C GLY A 92 19.27 -46.27 29.18
N THR A 93 20.51 -46.13 29.67
CA THR A 93 20.83 -45.40 30.90
C THR A 93 21.05 -43.91 30.62
N HIS A 94 21.34 -43.12 31.66
CA HIS A 94 21.65 -41.70 31.56
C HIS A 94 22.98 -41.40 32.24
N VAL A 95 23.79 -40.55 31.61
CA VAL A 95 24.98 -39.96 32.21
C VAL A 95 24.59 -38.63 32.84
N ILE A 96 24.81 -38.50 34.14
CA ILE A 96 24.76 -37.21 34.84
C ILE A 96 26.19 -36.70 34.96
N SER A 97 26.43 -35.48 34.49
CA SER A 97 27.73 -34.81 34.56
C SER A 97 27.58 -33.47 35.27
N GLU A 98 28.43 -33.21 36.26
CA GLU A 98 28.65 -31.85 36.77
C GLU A 98 29.68 -31.17 35.87
N ILE A 99 29.26 -30.10 35.20
CA ILE A 99 30.06 -29.35 34.25
C ILE A 99 30.85 -28.30 35.03
N GLU A 100 32.18 -28.41 35.00
CA GLU A 100 33.05 -27.34 35.47
C GLU A 100 33.09 -26.27 34.37
N THR A 101 32.46 -25.13 34.61
CA THR A 101 32.77 -23.92 33.85
C THR A 101 34.17 -23.49 34.27
N ALA A 102 35.18 -23.84 33.49
CA ALA A 102 36.46 -23.15 33.60
C ALA A 102 36.18 -21.65 33.47
N GLY A 103 36.69 -20.84 34.41
CA GLY A 103 36.62 -19.40 34.27
C GLY A 103 37.15 -19.01 32.89
N SER A 104 36.37 -18.24 32.15
CA SER A 104 36.75 -17.66 30.85
C SER A 104 37.38 -18.66 29.88
N GLU A 105 36.63 -19.60 29.31
CA GLU A 105 36.86 -19.81 27.88
C GLU A 105 36.34 -18.54 27.20
N PRO A 106 37.17 -17.78 26.48
CA PRO A 106 36.70 -16.58 25.81
C PRO A 106 35.62 -17.01 24.81
N ASP A 107 34.38 -16.57 25.02
CA ASP A 107 33.46 -16.38 23.90
C ASP A 107 34.21 -15.43 22.95
N ASP A 108 34.51 -15.86 21.72
CA ASP A 108 35.28 -15.02 20.80
C ASP A 108 34.41 -13.81 20.43
N GLU A 109 35.02 -12.64 20.26
CA GLU A 109 34.24 -11.44 19.94
C GLU A 109 33.54 -11.67 18.60
N GLY A 110 32.20 -11.60 18.58
CA GLY A 110 31.41 -11.70 17.35
C GLY A 110 32.08 -10.91 16.21
N ARG A 111 32.28 -11.56 15.05
CA ARG A 111 33.07 -10.94 13.97
C ARG A 111 32.30 -9.73 13.45
N LEU A 112 32.95 -8.57 13.58
CA LEU A 112 32.44 -7.28 13.11
C LEU A 112 32.20 -7.30 11.61
N GLN A 113 31.00 -6.89 11.21
CA GLN A 113 30.75 -6.29 9.90
C GLN A 113 30.64 -4.77 10.09
N ILE A 114 31.50 -4.00 9.42
CA ILE A 114 31.38 -2.55 9.31
C ILE A 114 30.99 -2.21 7.88
N THR A 115 29.82 -1.55 7.78
CA THR A 115 29.35 -0.60 6.77
C THR A 115 30.19 -0.44 5.50
N ALA A 116 29.65 -0.91 4.38
CA ALA A 116 29.59 -0.05 3.22
C ALA A 116 28.20 0.60 3.22
N ASP A 117 28.17 1.83 3.73
CA ASP A 117 27.28 2.87 3.21
C ASP A 117 27.69 3.11 1.76
N THR A 118 27.25 2.21 0.87
CA THR A 118 27.18 2.40 -0.57
C THR A 118 26.09 1.49 -1.09
N ASP A 119 25.14 2.09 -1.80
CA ASP A 119 24.30 1.42 -2.79
C ASP A 119 25.08 0.33 -3.53
N ILE A 120 24.86 -0.91 -3.13
CA ILE A 120 25.11 -2.08 -3.96
C ILE A 120 23.86 -2.92 -3.81
N VAL A 121 22.83 -2.52 -4.57
CA VAL A 121 21.91 -3.49 -5.16
C VAL A 121 22.78 -4.41 -6.02
N PRO A 122 22.96 -5.69 -5.69
CA PRO A 122 23.49 -6.63 -6.66
C PRO A 122 22.45 -6.73 -7.78
N ALA A 123 22.90 -6.54 -9.02
CA ALA A 123 22.08 -6.66 -10.21
C ALA A 123 21.27 -7.98 -10.16
N GLY A 124 19.95 -7.85 -10.02
CA GLY A 124 19.00 -8.97 -9.98
C GLY A 124 18.13 -9.13 -8.73
N SER A 125 18.24 -8.26 -7.72
CA SER A 125 17.37 -8.32 -6.54
C SER A 125 16.14 -7.42 -6.70
N THR A 126 14.98 -8.00 -6.99
CA THR A 126 13.68 -7.41 -6.66
C THR A 126 13.68 -7.08 -5.16
N THR A 127 13.24 -5.89 -4.78
CA THR A 127 12.98 -5.52 -3.37
C THR A 127 11.88 -6.43 -2.81
N GLY A 128 12.28 -7.61 -2.33
CA GLY A 128 11.39 -8.62 -1.79
C GLY A 128 10.97 -8.26 -0.37
N TYR A 129 9.68 -7.98 -0.16
CA TYR A 129 9.14 -7.79 1.19
C TYR A 129 9.13 -9.10 2.01
N LEU A 130 9.28 -8.91 3.32
CA LEU A 130 9.40 -9.89 4.40
C LEU A 130 8.06 -10.66 4.61
N CYS A 131 8.03 -11.95 4.27
CA CYS A 131 6.90 -12.90 4.26
C CYS A 131 6.49 -13.53 5.62
N ASP A 132 7.38 -13.65 6.58
CA ASP A 132 7.11 -14.14 7.95
C ASP A 132 6.78 -12.95 8.87
N ASP A 133 5.86 -13.12 9.81
CA ASP A 133 5.43 -12.07 10.76
C ASP A 133 6.41 -11.84 11.93
N GLY A 134 7.54 -12.54 11.92
CA GLY A 134 8.55 -12.45 12.97
C GLY A 134 8.19 -13.26 14.22
N SER A 135 7.06 -13.96 14.24
CA SER A 135 6.68 -14.82 15.36
C SER A 135 7.54 -16.08 15.44
N ILE A 136 8.05 -16.56 14.30
CA ILE A 136 8.91 -17.73 14.19
C ILE A 136 10.17 -17.38 13.39
N ILE A 137 11.34 -17.77 13.90
CA ILE A 137 12.61 -17.74 13.17
C ILE A 137 13.02 -19.19 12.91
N ASP A 138 13.20 -19.55 11.65
CA ASP A 138 13.57 -20.89 11.25
C ASP A 138 15.09 -21.09 11.35
N ILE A 139 15.51 -22.16 12.01
CA ILE A 139 16.94 -22.48 12.18
C ILE A 139 17.24 -23.90 11.74
N MET A 140 18.36 -24.05 11.04
CA MET A 140 18.97 -25.33 10.75
C MET A 140 20.21 -25.52 11.62
N VAL A 141 20.38 -26.72 12.19
CA VAL A 141 21.58 -27.06 12.96
C VAL A 141 22.27 -28.26 12.34
N VAL A 142 23.46 -28.03 11.78
CA VAL A 142 24.33 -29.06 11.20
C VAL A 142 25.48 -29.39 12.15
N TYR A 143 26.08 -30.57 12.02
CA TYR A 143 27.14 -31.02 12.93
C TYR A 143 28.15 -31.95 12.28
N THR A 144 29.35 -32.01 12.84
CA THR A 144 30.45 -32.82 12.31
C THR A 144 30.45 -34.27 12.86
N PRO A 145 31.15 -35.21 12.20
CA PRO A 145 31.35 -36.56 12.73
C PRO A 145 32.07 -36.57 14.08
N ALA A 146 32.96 -35.60 14.36
CA ALA A 146 33.68 -35.47 15.61
C ALA A 146 32.75 -35.01 16.76
N ALA A 147 31.87 -34.03 16.51
CA ALA A 147 30.83 -33.63 17.46
C ALA A 147 29.88 -34.79 17.79
N ARG A 148 29.43 -35.54 16.79
CA ARG A 148 28.62 -36.75 17.01
C ARG A 148 29.37 -37.79 17.84
N ALA A 149 30.63 -38.09 17.50
CA ALA A 149 31.43 -39.10 18.19
C ALA A 149 31.65 -38.74 19.67
N MET A 150 31.79 -37.44 19.97
CA MET A 150 31.85 -36.93 21.33
C MET A 150 30.57 -37.32 22.10
N LEU A 151 29.39 -36.92 21.60
CA LEU A 151 28.13 -37.13 22.32
C LEU A 151 27.67 -38.60 22.37
N GLY A 152 28.29 -39.47 21.56
CA GLY A 152 28.06 -40.92 21.61
C GLY A 152 27.06 -41.44 20.58
N GLY A 153 26.65 -40.62 19.60
CA GLY A 153 25.78 -41.06 18.50
C GLY A 153 24.86 -39.96 17.96
N VAL A 154 24.17 -40.27 16.85
CA VAL A 154 23.23 -39.36 16.17
C VAL A 154 22.06 -38.99 17.08
N SER A 155 21.47 -39.97 17.78
CA SER A 155 20.34 -39.72 18.67
C SER A 155 20.71 -38.77 19.82
N GLN A 156 21.91 -38.91 20.38
CA GLN A 156 22.41 -38.02 21.42
C GLN A 156 22.63 -36.60 20.87
N MET A 157 23.14 -36.49 19.65
CA MET A 157 23.32 -35.22 18.95
C MET A 157 21.98 -34.49 18.75
N GLU A 158 20.99 -35.16 18.17
CA GLU A 158 19.66 -34.58 17.93
C GLU A 158 18.97 -34.13 19.23
N ASN A 159 19.12 -34.91 20.32
CA ASN A 159 18.60 -34.53 21.63
C ASN A 159 19.27 -33.27 22.18
N GLU A 160 20.58 -33.17 22.04
CA GLU A 160 21.34 -32.00 22.50
C GLU A 160 20.96 -30.75 21.71
N ILE A 161 20.80 -30.86 20.38
CA ILE A 161 20.34 -29.77 19.51
C ILE A 161 18.99 -29.24 19.97
N LEU A 162 18.03 -30.13 20.19
CA LEU A 162 16.68 -29.72 20.63
C LEU A 162 16.66 -29.15 22.03
N LEU A 163 17.52 -29.66 22.92
CA LEU A 163 17.71 -29.06 24.23
C LEU A 163 18.23 -27.62 24.10
N GLY A 164 19.15 -27.37 23.16
CA GLY A 164 19.61 -26.02 22.81
C GLY A 164 18.50 -25.12 22.27
N ILE A 165 17.72 -25.58 21.28
CA ILE A 165 16.56 -24.84 20.73
C ILE A 165 15.54 -24.51 21.83
N SER A 166 15.27 -25.49 22.70
CA SER A 166 14.37 -25.31 23.83
C SER A 166 14.91 -24.27 24.81
N GLN A 167 16.22 -24.28 25.07
CA GLN A 167 16.87 -23.32 25.97
C GLN A 167 16.79 -21.89 25.43
N ILE A 168 16.93 -21.69 24.11
CA ILE A 168 16.71 -20.38 23.45
C ILE A 168 15.27 -19.90 23.70
N ASN A 169 14.28 -20.74 23.38
CA ASN A 169 12.88 -20.39 23.53
C ASN A 169 12.46 -20.13 24.99
N VAL A 170 13.06 -20.85 25.95
CA VAL A 170 12.88 -20.57 27.38
C VAL A 170 13.47 -19.22 27.75
N ALA A 171 14.68 -18.91 27.29
CA ALA A 171 15.30 -17.62 27.54
C ALA A 171 14.51 -16.46 26.91
N PHE A 172 13.98 -16.64 25.71
CA PHE A 172 13.09 -15.67 25.07
C PHE A 172 11.83 -15.43 25.91
N ALA A 173 11.15 -16.50 26.33
CA ALA A 173 9.96 -16.39 27.17
C ALA A 173 10.26 -15.71 28.52
N TYR A 174 11.35 -16.05 29.18
CA TYR A 174 11.76 -15.44 30.44
C TYR A 174 12.13 -13.98 30.31
N SER A 175 12.63 -13.55 29.15
CA SER A 175 13.02 -12.16 28.88
C SER A 175 11.91 -11.29 28.28
N GLY A 176 10.68 -11.80 28.11
CA GLY A 176 9.59 -11.03 27.49
C GLY A 176 9.76 -10.83 25.98
N ILE A 177 10.47 -11.75 25.32
CA ILE A 177 10.63 -11.76 23.86
C ILE A 177 9.46 -12.54 23.24
N SER A 178 8.85 -11.99 22.19
CA SER A 178 7.63 -12.54 21.58
C SER A 178 7.90 -13.65 20.57
N THR A 179 8.97 -13.50 19.77
CA THR A 179 9.36 -14.48 18.73
C THR A 179 9.81 -15.83 19.33
N ARG A 180 9.76 -16.91 18.54
CA ARG A 180 10.29 -18.24 18.89
C ARG A 180 11.16 -18.79 17.77
N VAL A 181 12.10 -19.65 18.12
CA VAL A 181 12.97 -20.34 17.16
C VAL A 181 12.43 -21.75 16.89
N ARG A 182 12.31 -22.12 15.60
CA ARG A 182 11.86 -23.43 15.14
C ARG A 182 12.98 -24.16 14.41
N LEU A 183 13.28 -25.39 14.84
CA LEU A 183 14.26 -26.24 14.14
C LEU A 183 13.60 -26.83 12.88
N VAL A 184 14.06 -26.40 11.70
CA VAL A 184 13.54 -26.90 10.40
C VAL A 184 14.33 -28.07 9.85
N HIS A 185 15.63 -28.17 10.18
CA HIS A 185 16.46 -29.27 9.73
C HIS A 185 17.66 -29.53 10.63
N THR A 186 18.13 -30.78 10.63
CA THR A 186 19.41 -31.16 11.20
C THR A 186 20.09 -32.24 10.37
N ALA A 187 21.40 -32.14 10.20
CA ALA A 187 22.19 -33.07 9.39
C ALA A 187 23.64 -33.17 9.87
N GLU A 188 24.24 -34.37 9.71
CA GLU A 188 25.68 -34.56 9.77
C GLU A 188 26.30 -34.07 8.45
N VAL A 189 27.33 -33.23 8.52
CA VAL A 189 28.07 -32.71 7.35
C VAL A 189 29.46 -33.35 7.28
N ASP A 190 29.94 -33.65 6.08
CA ASP A 190 31.24 -34.32 5.89
C ASP A 190 32.39 -33.31 5.99
N TYR A 191 32.65 -32.88 7.22
CA TYR A 191 33.65 -31.86 7.52
C TYR A 191 34.67 -32.33 8.55
N VAL A 192 35.94 -32.13 8.23
CA VAL A 192 37.08 -32.36 9.12
C VAL A 192 37.44 -31.05 9.79
N GLU A 193 37.32 -31.00 11.11
CA GLU A 193 37.50 -29.79 11.90
C GLU A 193 38.94 -29.26 11.83
N SER A 194 39.09 -27.98 11.50
CA SER A 194 40.39 -27.31 11.38
C SER A 194 40.93 -26.79 12.72
N GLY A 195 40.06 -26.65 13.73
CA GLY A 195 40.35 -25.99 15.01
C GLY A 195 40.37 -24.46 14.95
N ASP A 196 40.22 -23.84 13.76
CA ASP A 196 40.19 -22.38 13.57
C ASP A 196 38.76 -21.89 13.34
N ASN A 197 38.21 -21.25 14.36
CA ASN A 197 36.82 -20.80 14.41
C ASN A 197 36.46 -19.80 13.31
N GLY A 198 37.35 -18.85 13.04
CA GLY A 198 37.12 -17.81 12.04
C GLY A 198 37.12 -18.39 10.64
N ALA A 199 38.04 -19.34 10.39
CA ALA A 199 38.09 -20.07 9.13
C ALA A 199 36.86 -20.97 8.93
N ILE A 200 36.40 -21.68 9.97
CA ILE A 200 35.19 -22.51 9.90
C ILE A 200 33.96 -21.65 9.60
N LEU A 201 33.80 -20.51 10.27
CA LEU A 201 32.65 -19.63 10.07
C LEU A 201 32.65 -18.99 8.66
N ASP A 202 33.82 -18.63 8.13
CA ASP A 202 33.94 -18.13 6.75
C ASP A 202 33.63 -19.22 5.71
N GLN A 203 34.08 -20.46 5.94
CA GLN A 203 33.76 -21.62 5.08
C GLN A 203 32.27 -21.96 5.12
N LEU A 204 31.67 -22.02 6.31
CA LEU A 204 30.24 -22.30 6.48
C LEU A 204 29.35 -21.29 5.74
N LYS A 205 29.77 -20.03 5.71
CA LYS A 205 29.07 -18.96 5.00
C LYS A 205 29.19 -19.10 3.49
N ASN A 206 30.37 -19.48 2.99
CA ASN A 206 30.69 -19.41 1.56
C ASN A 206 30.00 -20.55 0.79
N PRO A 207 29.17 -20.26 -0.23
CA PRO A 207 28.45 -21.30 -0.96
C PRO A 207 29.23 -21.94 -2.11
N ALA A 208 30.50 -21.54 -2.34
CA ALA A 208 31.22 -21.87 -3.57
C ALA A 208 32.74 -22.06 -3.39
N ASP A 209 33.22 -22.44 -2.20
CA ASP A 209 34.64 -22.79 -2.01
C ASP A 209 34.93 -24.29 -2.01
N GLY A 210 33.91 -25.13 -2.20
CA GLY A 210 34.04 -26.58 -2.23
C GLY A 210 34.06 -27.22 -0.84
N ILE A 211 33.80 -26.45 0.22
CA ILE A 211 33.84 -26.90 1.61
C ILE A 211 32.51 -26.51 2.26
N LEU A 212 31.75 -27.48 2.77
CA LEU A 212 30.43 -27.25 3.40
C LEU A 212 29.39 -26.57 2.48
N ASP A 213 29.63 -26.49 1.15
CA ASP A 213 28.69 -25.90 0.18
C ASP A 213 27.28 -26.54 0.28
N GLU A 214 27.20 -27.81 0.65
CA GLU A 214 25.93 -28.52 0.86
C GLU A 214 25.07 -27.89 1.97
N VAL A 215 25.67 -27.17 2.92
CA VAL A 215 24.94 -26.49 3.99
C VAL A 215 24.13 -25.33 3.44
N ASN A 216 24.69 -24.53 2.54
CA ASN A 216 23.93 -23.45 1.88
C ASN A 216 22.79 -24.02 1.02
N ALA A 217 23.03 -25.15 0.34
CA ALA A 217 21.99 -25.86 -0.40
C ALA A 217 20.86 -26.36 0.52
N MET A 218 21.19 -26.98 1.66
CA MET A 218 20.20 -27.41 2.65
C MET A 218 19.48 -26.22 3.28
N ARG A 219 20.19 -25.14 3.62
CA ARG A 219 19.59 -23.91 4.16
C ARG A 219 18.47 -23.39 3.27
N ASN A 220 18.74 -23.32 1.96
CA ASN A 220 17.75 -22.91 0.98
C ASN A 220 16.64 -23.96 0.82
N ALA A 221 16.97 -25.24 0.81
CA ALA A 221 16.00 -26.32 0.64
C ALA A 221 14.99 -26.44 1.80
N TYR A 222 15.42 -26.11 3.03
CA TYR A 222 14.61 -26.21 4.24
C TYR A 222 14.14 -24.84 4.77
N GLY A 223 14.39 -23.75 4.04
CA GLY A 223 13.93 -22.41 4.41
C GLY A 223 14.50 -21.92 5.74
N ALA A 224 15.76 -22.22 6.06
CA ALA A 224 16.35 -21.85 7.35
C ALA A 224 16.87 -20.40 7.35
N ASP A 225 16.25 -19.54 8.15
CA ASP A 225 16.68 -18.16 8.37
C ASP A 225 18.07 -18.08 8.97
N LEU A 226 18.33 -18.90 10.00
CA LEU A 226 19.60 -18.99 10.69
C LEU A 226 20.22 -20.37 10.48
N VAL A 227 21.56 -20.44 10.51
CA VAL A 227 22.29 -21.71 10.47
C VAL A 227 23.31 -21.79 11.60
N SER A 228 23.39 -22.94 12.26
CA SER A 228 24.41 -23.23 13.26
C SER A 228 25.18 -24.50 12.93
N LEU A 229 26.51 -24.44 12.95
CA LEU A 229 27.38 -25.62 12.84
C LEU A 229 27.95 -25.98 14.22
N TRP A 230 27.76 -27.24 14.63
CA TRP A 230 28.25 -27.75 15.91
C TRP A 230 29.49 -28.64 15.71
N VAL A 231 30.57 -28.29 16.43
CA VAL A 231 31.92 -28.88 16.29
C VAL A 231 32.51 -29.33 17.65
N GLN A 232 33.55 -30.16 17.63
CA GLN A 232 34.25 -30.65 18.82
C GLN A 232 35.61 -29.97 19.06
N ASP A 233 36.47 -29.98 18.05
CA ASP A 233 37.81 -29.39 18.01
C ASP A 233 37.69 -27.89 17.70
N TYR A 234 37.55 -27.10 18.77
CA TYR A 234 37.27 -25.66 18.72
C TYR A 234 38.01 -24.95 19.85
N ILE A 235 38.56 -23.75 19.58
CA ILE A 235 39.41 -23.02 20.55
C ILE A 235 38.60 -22.11 21.48
N ALA A 236 37.44 -21.62 21.03
CA ALA A 236 36.52 -20.78 21.83
C ALA A 236 35.31 -21.61 22.29
N ALA A 237 34.29 -20.98 22.85
CA ALA A 237 33.01 -21.65 23.09
C ALA A 237 32.06 -21.54 21.88
N GLY A 238 32.04 -20.40 21.19
CA GLY A 238 31.25 -20.13 19.99
C GLY A 238 31.75 -18.91 19.22
N MET A 239 31.21 -18.71 18.01
CA MET A 239 31.42 -17.52 17.19
C MET A 239 30.23 -17.31 16.23
N ALA A 240 29.86 -16.05 16.02
CA ALA A 240 28.81 -15.63 15.09
C ALA A 240 29.17 -14.34 14.37
N PHE A 241 28.49 -14.10 13.24
CA PHE A 241 28.37 -12.75 12.69
C PHE A 241 27.29 -11.97 13.44
N THR A 242 27.51 -10.67 13.65
CA THR A 242 26.55 -9.80 14.34
C THR A 242 25.81 -8.89 13.37
N MET A 243 24.47 -8.89 13.42
CA MET A 243 23.65 -7.97 12.64
C MET A 243 23.75 -6.54 13.20
N ARG A 244 24.01 -5.55 12.32
CA ARG A 244 24.19 -4.13 12.71
C ARG A 244 23.36 -3.14 11.89
N GLY A 245 22.54 -3.62 10.98
CA GLY A 245 21.51 -2.85 10.29
C GLY A 245 20.29 -3.73 10.05
N LEU A 246 19.08 -3.16 10.14
CA LEU A 246 17.82 -3.84 9.83
C LEU A 246 17.64 -3.91 8.31
N ASN A 247 18.28 -4.88 7.65
CA ASN A 247 18.07 -5.15 6.24
C ASN A 247 18.29 -6.63 5.90
N LEU A 248 17.67 -7.08 4.81
CA LEU A 248 17.77 -8.45 4.31
C LEU A 248 19.17 -8.84 3.82
N GLY A 249 20.05 -7.88 3.54
CA GLY A 249 21.43 -8.16 3.12
C GLY A 249 22.24 -8.92 4.18
N PHE A 250 21.81 -8.89 5.45
CA PHE A 250 22.43 -9.72 6.50
C PHE A 250 22.11 -11.22 6.35
N ALA A 251 21.13 -11.62 5.54
CA ALA A 251 20.75 -13.03 5.35
C ALA A 251 21.96 -13.90 4.97
N ASP A 252 22.87 -13.39 4.13
CA ASP A 252 24.07 -14.10 3.71
C ASP A 252 25.13 -14.24 4.81
N TRP A 253 24.92 -13.63 5.97
CA TRP A 253 25.83 -13.65 7.11
C TRP A 253 25.21 -14.30 8.35
N ALA A 254 23.95 -14.76 8.29
CA ALA A 254 23.22 -15.32 9.44
C ALA A 254 23.65 -16.76 9.80
N PHE A 255 24.93 -16.91 10.16
CA PHE A 255 25.59 -18.15 10.50
C PHE A 255 26.25 -18.07 11.88
N THR A 256 26.30 -19.21 12.56
CA THR A 256 26.98 -19.40 13.85
C THR A 256 27.77 -20.71 13.86
N VAL A 257 28.83 -20.77 14.68
CA VAL A 257 29.56 -22.00 14.99
C VAL A 257 29.61 -22.16 16.50
N CYS A 258 29.30 -23.35 17.01
CA CYS A 258 29.27 -23.64 18.44
C CYS A 258 30.08 -24.90 18.78
N ARG A 259 30.82 -24.85 19.88
CA ARG A 259 31.46 -26.05 20.43
C ARG A 259 30.44 -26.90 21.17
N ILE A 260 30.39 -28.19 20.87
CA ILE A 260 29.38 -29.13 21.37
C ILE A 260 29.29 -29.16 22.90
N TRP A 261 30.42 -29.02 23.60
CA TRP A 261 30.48 -29.03 25.05
C TRP A 261 29.97 -27.75 25.72
N ALA A 262 29.97 -26.62 25.01
CA ALA A 262 29.56 -25.32 25.54
C ALA A 262 28.17 -24.90 25.04
N ALA A 263 27.74 -25.40 23.86
CA ALA A 263 26.51 -25.03 23.17
C ALA A 263 25.30 -24.92 24.10
N VAL A 264 25.06 -25.95 24.93
CA VAL A 264 23.93 -26.00 25.88
C VAL A 264 24.33 -25.68 27.33
N PRO A 265 25.40 -26.26 27.92
CA PRO A 265 25.75 -25.98 29.32
C PRO A 265 26.05 -24.52 29.61
N ASN A 266 26.75 -23.86 28.68
CA ASN A 266 27.15 -22.45 28.81
C ASN A 266 26.18 -21.49 28.11
N MET A 267 25.06 -22.00 27.55
CA MET A 267 24.13 -21.22 26.72
C MET A 267 24.80 -20.53 25.52
N THR A 268 25.95 -21.04 25.06
CA THR A 268 26.69 -20.46 23.94
C THR A 268 25.83 -20.45 22.67
N PHE A 269 25.04 -21.49 22.41
CA PHE A 269 24.17 -21.49 21.23
C PHE A 269 23.15 -20.33 21.25
N ALA A 270 22.55 -20.06 22.40
CA ALA A 270 21.66 -18.91 22.56
C ALA A 270 22.40 -17.57 22.44
N HIS A 271 23.62 -17.50 22.94
CA HIS A 271 24.49 -16.33 22.82
C HIS A 271 24.80 -16.00 21.35
N GLU A 272 25.23 -17.01 20.58
CA GLU A 272 25.57 -16.83 19.16
C GLU A 272 24.35 -16.47 18.30
N VAL A 273 23.19 -17.08 18.58
CA VAL A 273 21.92 -16.67 17.95
C VAL A 273 21.59 -15.22 18.30
N GLY A 274 21.87 -14.77 19.53
CA GLY A 274 21.73 -13.37 19.93
C GLY A 274 22.54 -12.41 19.05
N HIS A 275 23.77 -12.75 18.69
CA HIS A 275 24.58 -11.95 17.75
C HIS A 275 23.94 -11.88 16.36
N ASN A 276 23.48 -13.01 15.81
CA ASN A 276 22.75 -13.02 14.53
C ASN A 276 21.48 -12.14 14.57
N LEU A 277 20.86 -11.94 15.74
CA LEU A 277 19.70 -11.08 15.96
C LEU A 277 20.07 -9.64 16.37
N GLY A 278 21.35 -9.28 16.34
CA GLY A 278 21.84 -7.92 16.56
C GLY A 278 22.16 -7.55 18.01
N CYS A 279 22.11 -8.52 18.93
CA CYS A 279 22.60 -8.33 20.28
C CYS A 279 24.13 -8.31 20.32
N TYR A 280 24.68 -7.71 21.37
CA TYR A 280 26.11 -7.64 21.60
C TYR A 280 26.45 -7.83 23.09
N HIS A 281 27.75 -7.95 23.38
CA HIS A 281 28.24 -8.18 24.73
C HIS A 281 27.84 -7.07 25.71
N ASP A 282 28.02 -7.28 27.01
CA ASP A 282 27.81 -6.20 28.00
C ASP A 282 28.77 -5.02 27.77
N HIS A 283 28.35 -3.81 28.15
CA HIS A 283 29.10 -2.55 27.90
C HIS A 283 30.60 -2.63 28.24
N PRO A 284 31.03 -3.14 29.41
CA PRO A 284 32.45 -3.29 29.72
C PRO A 284 33.21 -4.16 28.71
N SER A 285 32.59 -5.24 28.26
CA SER A 285 33.18 -6.24 27.36
C SER A 285 33.09 -5.82 25.89
N ALA A 286 32.14 -4.97 25.53
CA ALA A 286 31.94 -4.50 24.16
C ALA A 286 32.97 -3.45 23.71
N GLY A 287 33.57 -2.72 24.65
CA GLY A 287 34.52 -1.65 24.35
C GLY A 287 33.89 -0.55 23.49
N THR A 288 34.45 -0.29 22.30
CA THR A 288 33.93 0.72 21.35
C THR A 288 32.94 0.14 20.34
N ARG A 289 32.62 -1.16 20.42
CA ARG A 289 31.76 -1.85 19.47
C ARG A 289 30.30 -1.76 19.94
N THR A 290 29.37 -1.70 18.98
CA THR A 290 27.94 -1.54 19.25
C THR A 290 27.14 -2.74 18.75
N GLY A 291 26.04 -3.08 19.42
CA GLY A 291 25.02 -3.93 18.79
C GLY A 291 24.23 -3.15 17.72
N LEU A 292 23.12 -3.74 17.29
CA LEU A 292 22.21 -3.14 16.30
C LEU A 292 21.68 -1.76 16.73
N PHE A 293 21.32 -1.64 18.00
CA PHE A 293 20.84 -0.40 18.63
C PHE A 293 21.71 0.02 19.82
N PRO A 294 21.65 1.30 20.26
CA PRO A 294 22.41 1.80 21.42
C PRO A 294 22.16 1.06 22.75
N TYR A 295 21.10 0.26 22.85
CA TYR A 295 20.73 -0.54 24.02
C TYR A 295 20.91 -2.06 23.81
N SER A 296 21.50 -2.50 22.70
CA SER A 296 21.60 -3.93 22.32
C SER A 296 22.68 -4.71 23.11
N TYR A 297 22.86 -4.40 24.39
CA TYR A 297 23.95 -4.93 25.21
C TYR A 297 23.44 -5.94 26.25
N GLY A 298 24.26 -6.95 26.50
CA GLY A 298 24.11 -7.80 27.67
C GLY A 298 24.22 -7.01 28.99
N TYR A 299 23.74 -7.62 30.06
CA TYR A 299 23.74 -7.06 31.41
C TYR A 299 24.45 -7.99 32.40
N THR A 300 25.30 -7.39 33.23
CA THR A 300 25.98 -8.02 34.36
C THR A 300 25.43 -7.43 35.65
N GLU A 301 25.00 -8.27 36.59
CA GLU A 301 24.50 -7.79 37.87
C GLU A 301 25.62 -7.08 38.67
N PRO A 302 25.38 -5.88 39.25
CA PRO A 302 26.42 -5.07 39.89
C PRO A 302 27.16 -5.74 41.05
N GLY A 303 26.49 -6.60 41.82
CA GLY A 303 27.07 -7.44 42.86
C GLY A 303 27.91 -8.62 42.34
N GLY A 304 27.90 -8.87 41.03
CA GLY A 304 28.66 -9.93 40.37
C GLY A 304 28.10 -11.33 40.62
N ALA A 305 26.85 -11.46 41.06
CA ALA A 305 26.24 -12.76 41.39
C ALA A 305 25.86 -13.56 40.13
N TRP A 306 25.44 -12.88 39.07
CA TRP A 306 25.00 -13.49 37.81
C TRP A 306 25.13 -12.53 36.63
N GLN A 307 24.97 -13.06 35.42
CA GLN A 307 24.96 -12.28 34.18
C GLN A 307 23.91 -12.83 33.19
N THR A 308 23.41 -11.97 32.31
CA THR A 308 22.51 -12.37 31.21
C THR A 308 23.27 -13.06 30.08
N ILE A 309 22.55 -13.69 29.14
CA ILE A 309 23.12 -14.54 28.09
C ILE A 309 24.20 -13.83 27.28
N MET A 310 23.98 -12.59 26.87
CA MET A 310 24.93 -11.85 26.05
C MET A 310 26.13 -11.30 26.83
N SER A 311 26.09 -11.31 28.16
CA SER A 311 27.24 -10.85 28.94
C SER A 311 28.34 -11.91 29.01
N VAL A 312 29.59 -11.44 29.02
CA VAL A 312 30.82 -12.25 29.07
C VAL A 312 31.72 -11.87 30.26
N ALA A 313 31.14 -11.29 31.31
CA ALA A 313 31.86 -10.83 32.51
C ALA A 313 32.41 -11.95 33.43
N GLY A 314 32.37 -13.21 32.98
CA GLY A 314 32.87 -14.38 33.71
C GLY A 314 32.05 -14.75 34.95
N ARG A 315 30.74 -14.44 34.97
CA ARG A 315 29.81 -14.77 36.05
C ARG A 315 28.86 -15.92 35.65
N PRO A 316 28.16 -16.56 36.60
CA PRO A 316 27.13 -17.54 36.27
C PRO A 316 26.07 -16.92 35.34
N ARG A 317 25.91 -17.51 34.16
CA ARG A 317 24.93 -17.07 33.16
C ARG A 317 23.53 -17.58 33.52
N VAL A 318 22.55 -16.69 33.47
CA VAL A 318 21.13 -17.02 33.69
C VAL A 318 20.41 -17.11 32.34
N PRO A 319 19.29 -17.86 32.24
CA PRO A 319 18.54 -18.02 30.99
C PRO A 319 17.70 -16.77 30.67
N HIS A 320 18.33 -15.59 30.60
CA HIS A 320 17.70 -14.32 30.30
C HIS A 320 18.61 -13.53 29.37
N PHE A 321 18.04 -12.99 28.30
CA PHE A 321 18.52 -11.77 27.64
C PHE A 321 18.16 -10.55 28.50
N SER A 322 18.94 -9.47 28.37
CA SER A 322 18.72 -8.28 29.18
C SER A 322 17.37 -7.62 28.88
N ASN A 323 16.60 -7.34 29.93
CA ASN A 323 15.35 -6.59 29.86
C ASN A 323 15.13 -5.85 31.21
N PRO A 324 15.10 -4.51 31.24
CA PRO A 324 14.94 -3.75 32.47
C PRO A 324 13.61 -3.99 33.20
N ASP A 325 12.57 -4.45 32.49
CA ASP A 325 11.24 -4.68 33.04
C ASP A 325 11.05 -6.10 33.61
N VAL A 326 12.03 -6.98 33.38
CA VAL A 326 12.03 -8.36 33.87
C VAL A 326 12.94 -8.49 35.09
N LEU A 327 12.41 -9.10 36.16
CA LEU A 327 13.16 -9.31 37.40
C LEU A 327 13.68 -10.75 37.52
N TYR A 328 14.98 -10.89 37.80
CA TYR A 328 15.59 -12.13 38.26
C TYR A 328 15.99 -12.01 39.74
N ILE A 329 15.36 -12.83 40.59
CA ILE A 329 15.56 -12.81 42.06
C ILE A 329 15.32 -11.40 42.65
N GLY A 330 14.31 -10.69 42.10
CA GLY A 330 13.94 -9.35 42.55
C GLY A 330 14.87 -8.22 42.08
N GLN A 331 15.85 -8.51 41.21
CA GLN A 331 16.70 -7.51 40.58
C GLN A 331 16.40 -7.44 39.07
N PRO A 332 16.37 -6.25 38.45
CA PRO A 332 16.22 -6.11 37.00
C PRO A 332 17.29 -6.87 36.22
N THR A 333 16.94 -7.43 35.07
CA THR A 333 17.90 -8.10 34.17
C THR A 333 18.50 -7.17 33.12
N GLY A 334 18.23 -5.87 33.18
CA GLY A 334 18.73 -4.89 32.23
C GLY A 334 18.78 -3.47 32.79
N VAL A 335 19.08 -2.52 31.91
CA VAL A 335 19.13 -1.08 32.22
C VAL A 335 18.18 -0.35 31.26
N PRO A 336 17.24 0.48 31.76
CA PRO A 336 16.31 1.25 30.92
C PRO A 336 16.99 2.06 29.83
N ILE A 337 16.32 2.22 28.69
CA ILE A 337 16.88 2.86 27.48
C ILE A 337 17.23 4.34 27.65
N ASP A 338 16.62 5.00 28.64
CA ASP A 338 16.83 6.40 29.01
C ASP A 338 17.95 6.61 30.05
N GLN A 339 18.55 5.52 30.54
CA GLN A 339 19.65 5.55 31.51
C GLN A 339 21.02 5.38 30.84
N PRO A 340 22.12 5.84 31.47
CA PRO A 340 23.47 5.60 30.96
C PRO A 340 23.78 4.11 30.85
N LEU A 341 24.44 3.72 29.76
CA LEU A 341 24.79 2.32 29.43
C LEU A 341 23.55 1.41 29.40
N PRO A 342 22.55 1.71 28.54
CA PRO A 342 21.31 0.95 28.49
C PRO A 342 21.56 -0.49 28.00
N ALA A 343 20.79 -1.43 28.52
CA ALA A 343 20.94 -2.86 28.25
C ALA A 343 19.56 -3.51 28.16
N ASN A 344 19.07 -3.70 26.93
CA ASN A 344 17.77 -4.26 26.62
C ASN A 344 17.82 -5.09 25.32
N ASN A 345 18.44 -6.28 25.38
CA ASN A 345 18.47 -7.22 24.27
C ASN A 345 17.07 -7.75 23.90
N ALA A 346 16.13 -7.79 24.84
CA ALA A 346 14.77 -8.23 24.52
C ALA A 346 14.09 -7.31 23.50
N LEU A 347 14.24 -5.99 23.67
CA LEU A 347 13.76 -5.01 22.71
C LEU A 347 14.46 -5.16 21.35
N THR A 348 15.79 -5.30 21.35
CA THR A 348 16.58 -5.55 20.13
C THR A 348 16.04 -6.75 19.34
N ILE A 349 15.81 -7.89 20.02
CA ILE A 349 15.35 -9.12 19.36
C ILE A 349 13.92 -8.96 18.85
N ASN A 350 13.02 -8.34 19.62
CA ASN A 350 11.65 -8.11 19.15
C ASN A 350 11.61 -7.22 17.89
N GLN A 351 12.50 -6.22 17.79
CA GLN A 351 12.60 -5.35 16.61
C GLN A 351 13.30 -6.00 15.42
N SER A 352 14.26 -6.90 15.66
CA SER A 352 15.00 -7.57 14.59
C SER A 352 14.39 -8.89 14.13
N ALA A 353 13.48 -9.48 14.92
CA ALA A 353 12.85 -10.76 14.65
C ALA A 353 12.16 -10.80 13.29
N PHE A 354 11.45 -9.72 12.92
CA PHE A 354 10.78 -9.62 11.63
C PHE A 354 11.77 -9.68 10.47
N THR A 355 12.88 -8.94 10.53
CA THR A 355 13.93 -9.02 9.50
C THR A 355 14.58 -10.40 9.46
N ALA A 356 14.87 -10.99 10.61
CA ALA A 356 15.56 -12.26 10.71
C ALA A 356 14.71 -13.45 10.23
N ALA A 357 13.41 -13.48 10.57
CA ALA A 357 12.44 -14.51 10.14
C ALA A 357 12.20 -14.56 8.62
N ASN A 358 12.84 -13.64 7.90
CA ASN A 358 12.67 -13.44 6.47
C ASN A 358 13.97 -13.55 5.70
N PHE A 359 15.01 -14.08 6.33
CA PHE A 359 16.23 -14.41 5.62
C PHE A 359 16.01 -15.53 4.62
N ARG A 360 15.10 -16.48 4.89
CA ARG A 360 14.66 -17.50 3.92
C ARG A 360 13.15 -17.73 4.06
N THR A 361 12.44 -17.76 2.94
CA THR A 361 11.02 -18.12 2.95
C THR A 361 10.84 -19.62 3.17
N ALA A 362 9.92 -20.00 4.04
CA ALA A 362 9.55 -21.40 4.24
C ALA A 362 9.06 -22.02 2.92
N TYR A 363 9.70 -23.10 2.48
CA TYR A 363 9.29 -23.82 1.28
C TYR A 363 7.94 -24.50 1.52
N SER A 364 6.89 -23.97 0.89
CA SER A 364 5.64 -24.69 0.66
C SER A 364 5.90 -25.75 -0.42
N ALA A 365 5.72 -27.04 -0.11
CA ALA A 365 5.85 -28.13 -1.08
C ALA A 365 4.81 -28.05 -2.22
N GLU A 366 3.75 -27.26 -2.03
CA GLU A 366 2.73 -26.95 -3.01
C GLU A 366 3.03 -25.61 -3.69
N PRO A 367 2.90 -25.48 -5.03
CA PRO A 367 3.06 -24.21 -5.72
C PRO A 367 2.09 -23.15 -5.18
N MET A 368 2.49 -21.88 -5.27
CA MET A 368 1.64 -20.75 -4.89
C MET A 368 0.40 -20.70 -5.80
N PRO A 369 -0.79 -20.40 -5.25
CA PRO A 369 -1.99 -20.24 -6.07
C PRO A 369 -1.90 -18.97 -6.93
N GLU A 370 -2.70 -18.92 -8.00
CA GLU A 370 -2.85 -17.69 -8.79
C GLU A 370 -3.65 -16.62 -8.05
N VAL A 371 -4.48 -17.00 -7.08
CA VAL A 371 -5.31 -16.09 -6.26
C VAL A 371 -4.97 -16.27 -4.79
N LEU A 372 -4.70 -15.16 -4.10
CA LEU A 372 -4.62 -15.11 -2.64
C LEU A 372 -5.88 -14.48 -2.05
N TYR A 373 -6.37 -15.04 -0.95
CA TYR A 373 -7.56 -14.58 -0.23
C TYR A 373 -7.15 -13.92 1.10
N VAL A 374 -7.68 -12.73 1.37
CA VAL A 374 -7.33 -11.89 2.53
C VAL A 374 -8.59 -11.44 3.25
N ASP A 375 -8.62 -11.57 4.58
CA ASP A 375 -9.77 -11.25 5.43
C ASP A 375 -9.26 -10.87 6.83
N ASP A 376 -9.39 -9.60 7.25
CA ASP A 376 -8.84 -9.11 8.53
C ASP A 376 -9.50 -9.76 9.76
N ASP A 377 -10.70 -10.31 9.60
CA ASP A 377 -11.42 -11.07 10.62
C ASP A 377 -10.96 -12.55 10.70
N ALA A 378 -10.13 -13.02 9.76
CA ALA A 378 -9.65 -14.39 9.75
C ALA A 378 -8.67 -14.68 10.91
N ALA A 379 -8.58 -15.96 11.31
CA ALA A 379 -7.63 -16.38 12.32
C ALA A 379 -6.17 -16.27 11.81
N PRO A 380 -5.20 -15.89 12.65
CA PRO A 380 -3.80 -15.83 12.25
C PRO A 380 -3.26 -17.17 11.73
N GLY A 381 -2.40 -17.09 10.72
CA GLY A 381 -1.71 -18.27 10.16
C GLY A 381 -2.39 -18.94 8.96
N GLY A 382 -3.41 -18.30 8.36
CA GLY A 382 -3.98 -18.72 7.09
C GLY A 382 -2.96 -18.70 5.94
N ASP A 383 -3.14 -19.59 4.97
CA ASP A 383 -2.25 -19.74 3.80
C ASP A 383 -2.75 -19.03 2.54
N GLY A 384 -3.93 -18.42 2.62
CA GLY A 384 -4.52 -17.60 1.56
C GLY A 384 -4.99 -18.38 0.35
N ARG A 385 -5.17 -19.70 0.41
CA ARG A 385 -5.60 -20.51 -0.75
C ARG A 385 -7.11 -20.49 -1.02
N ASN A 386 -7.91 -20.12 -0.03
CA ASN A 386 -9.36 -19.95 -0.10
C ASN A 386 -9.82 -19.14 1.12
N TRP A 387 -11.09 -18.70 1.14
CA TRP A 387 -11.66 -17.97 2.27
C TRP A 387 -11.56 -18.68 3.63
N GLY A 388 -11.67 -20.01 3.66
CA GLY A 388 -11.54 -20.79 4.91
C GLY A 388 -10.12 -20.82 5.48
N THR A 389 -9.11 -20.44 4.69
CA THR A 389 -7.72 -20.28 5.10
C THR A 389 -7.17 -18.90 4.72
N ALA A 390 -8.03 -17.88 4.66
CA ALA A 390 -7.66 -16.52 4.29
C ALA A 390 -6.54 -15.96 5.17
N ILE A 391 -5.69 -15.11 4.57
CA ILE A 391 -4.63 -14.41 5.28
C ILE A 391 -5.25 -13.23 6.03
N ASN A 392 -4.97 -13.11 7.32
CA ASN A 392 -5.55 -12.07 8.16
C ASN A 392 -4.85 -10.72 8.11
N ASP A 393 -3.97 -10.54 7.13
CA ASP A 393 -3.14 -9.35 6.95
C ASP A 393 -2.78 -9.16 5.47
N LEU A 394 -3.24 -8.05 4.89
CA LEU A 394 -2.97 -7.71 3.49
C LEU A 394 -1.48 -7.54 3.22
N GLN A 395 -0.72 -6.98 4.17
CA GLN A 395 0.72 -6.79 3.98
C GLN A 395 1.42 -8.14 3.79
N ARG A 396 0.97 -9.19 4.51
CA ARG A 396 1.49 -10.56 4.35
C ARG A 396 1.15 -11.14 2.99
N ALA A 397 -0.06 -10.91 2.47
CA ALA A 397 -0.43 -11.38 1.15
C ALA A 397 0.42 -10.74 0.03
N ILE A 398 0.70 -9.43 0.14
CA ILE A 398 1.62 -8.71 -0.75
C ILE A 398 3.03 -9.34 -0.73
N CYS A 399 3.55 -9.65 0.46
CA CYS A 399 4.85 -10.30 0.61
C CYS A 399 4.88 -11.68 -0.06
N LEU A 400 3.83 -12.48 0.12
CA LEU A 400 3.69 -13.79 -0.50
C LEU A 400 3.62 -13.67 -2.03
N ALA A 401 2.87 -12.71 -2.57
CA ALA A 401 2.79 -12.46 -4.00
C ALA A 401 4.15 -12.05 -4.59
N THR A 402 4.92 -11.22 -3.87
CA THR A 402 6.28 -10.84 -4.28
C THR A 402 7.21 -12.04 -4.34
N SER A 403 7.19 -12.90 -3.32
CA SER A 403 8.04 -14.10 -3.24
C SER A 403 7.61 -15.23 -4.18
N ALA A 404 6.39 -15.17 -4.73
CA ALA A 404 5.85 -16.18 -5.62
C ALA A 404 6.45 -16.12 -7.05
N GLY A 405 7.33 -15.17 -7.35
CA GLY A 405 7.98 -15.06 -8.67
C GLY A 405 6.99 -14.91 -9.83
N GLY A 406 5.87 -14.22 -9.58
CA GLY A 406 4.80 -14.00 -10.55
C GLY A 406 3.77 -15.14 -10.65
N ALA A 407 3.80 -16.14 -9.76
CA ALA A 407 2.75 -17.16 -9.72
C ALA A 407 1.40 -16.61 -9.23
N VAL A 408 1.41 -15.70 -8.25
CA VAL A 408 0.20 -14.98 -7.82
C VAL A 408 -0.14 -13.90 -8.86
N LYS A 409 -1.40 -13.86 -9.27
CA LYS A 409 -1.98 -12.92 -10.25
C LYS A 409 -3.01 -12.01 -9.62
N GLU A 410 -3.74 -12.49 -8.62
CA GLU A 410 -4.78 -11.72 -7.95
C GLU A 410 -4.69 -11.85 -6.43
N ILE A 411 -5.06 -10.77 -5.74
CA ILE A 411 -5.30 -10.75 -4.29
C ILE A 411 -6.73 -10.25 -4.07
N TRP A 412 -7.58 -11.13 -3.53
CA TRP A 412 -8.97 -10.84 -3.20
C TRP A 412 -9.07 -10.49 -1.73
N VAL A 413 -9.59 -9.30 -1.44
CA VAL A 413 -9.61 -8.72 -0.10
C VAL A 413 -11.05 -8.54 0.35
N ALA A 414 -11.40 -9.16 1.48
CA ALA A 414 -12.71 -9.06 2.08
C ALA A 414 -13.01 -7.64 2.58
N ALA A 415 -14.28 -7.38 2.90
CA ALA A 415 -14.69 -6.18 3.63
C ALA A 415 -13.96 -6.14 4.97
N GLY A 416 -13.38 -4.98 5.30
CA GLY A 416 -12.47 -4.86 6.44
C GLY A 416 -11.66 -3.58 6.39
N THR A 417 -10.85 -3.33 7.42
CA THR A 417 -9.94 -2.19 7.50
C THR A 417 -8.49 -2.65 7.69
N TYR A 418 -7.69 -2.46 6.65
CA TYR A 418 -6.31 -2.91 6.57
C TYR A 418 -5.36 -1.72 6.76
N ARG A 419 -4.36 -1.88 7.63
CA ARG A 419 -3.33 -0.87 7.92
C ARG A 419 -1.94 -1.36 7.51
N PRO A 420 -1.08 -0.52 6.90
CA PRO A 420 0.23 -0.96 6.43
C PRO A 420 1.23 -1.35 7.53
N ASP A 421 1.15 -0.75 8.72
CA ASP A 421 2.21 -0.75 9.74
C ASP A 421 2.16 -1.91 10.74
N ARG A 422 1.13 -2.78 10.64
CA ARG A 422 0.87 -3.89 11.58
C ARG A 422 0.93 -3.48 13.06
N GLU A 423 0.40 -2.31 13.39
CA GLU A 423 0.30 -1.80 14.76
C GLU A 423 1.65 -1.48 15.42
N THR A 424 2.71 -1.25 14.62
CA THR A 424 4.02 -0.80 15.15
C THR A 424 4.03 0.70 15.49
N GLY A 425 3.11 1.48 14.91
CA GLY A 425 3.09 2.93 14.93
C GLY A 425 4.10 3.57 13.97
N GLU A 426 4.73 2.79 13.08
CA GLU A 426 5.64 3.32 12.06
C GLU A 426 4.85 3.89 10.89
N ARG A 427 5.20 5.11 10.47
CA ARG A 427 4.49 5.84 9.39
C ARG A 427 4.96 5.49 7.97
N GLY A 428 6.11 4.83 7.87
CA GLY A 428 6.78 4.51 6.61
C GLY A 428 6.22 3.32 5.82
N PRO A 429 5.69 2.25 6.46
CA PRO A 429 5.05 1.15 5.76
C PRO A 429 3.88 1.61 4.87
N SER A 430 3.75 0.98 3.70
CA SER A 430 2.70 1.18 2.71
C SER A 430 2.33 -0.14 2.03
N PHE A 431 1.11 -0.22 1.49
CA PHE A 431 0.72 -1.31 0.59
C PHE A 431 1.37 -1.10 -0.78
N CYS A 432 2.39 -1.89 -1.07
CA CYS A 432 3.15 -1.77 -2.32
C CYS A 432 2.49 -2.56 -3.45
N LEU A 433 2.16 -1.88 -4.54
CA LEU A 433 1.71 -2.53 -5.76
C LEU A 433 2.85 -3.32 -6.42
N ILE A 434 2.49 -4.36 -7.19
CA ILE A 434 3.44 -5.26 -7.85
C ILE A 434 2.98 -5.44 -9.29
N SER A 435 3.89 -5.27 -10.26
CA SER A 435 3.61 -5.65 -11.66
C SER A 435 3.17 -7.11 -11.76
N GLY A 436 2.08 -7.34 -12.46
CA GLY A 436 1.49 -8.65 -12.72
C GLY A 436 0.53 -9.14 -11.64
N VAL A 437 0.21 -8.28 -10.66
CA VAL A 437 -0.70 -8.58 -9.56
C VAL A 437 -1.85 -7.56 -9.54
N ALA A 438 -3.08 -8.08 -9.57
CA ALA A 438 -4.30 -7.32 -9.41
C ALA A 438 -4.87 -7.46 -7.99
N TYR A 439 -5.19 -6.33 -7.37
CA TYR A 439 -5.78 -6.23 -6.04
C TYR A 439 -7.25 -5.89 -6.22
N TYR A 440 -8.14 -6.71 -5.64
CA TYR A 440 -9.58 -6.52 -5.73
C TYR A 440 -10.20 -6.46 -4.33
N GLY A 441 -10.85 -5.33 -4.02
CA GLY A 441 -11.73 -5.17 -2.85
C GLY A 441 -13.20 -5.48 -3.21
N GLY A 442 -14.04 -5.60 -2.18
CA GLY A 442 -15.49 -5.81 -2.37
C GLY A 442 -16.01 -7.21 -2.07
N PHE A 443 -15.24 -8.06 -1.40
CA PHE A 443 -15.63 -9.44 -1.10
C PHE A 443 -16.26 -9.59 0.29
N ALA A 444 -17.26 -10.46 0.44
CA ALA A 444 -17.86 -10.82 1.72
C ALA A 444 -17.15 -12.01 2.41
N GLY A 445 -16.25 -12.71 1.71
CA GLY A 445 -15.51 -13.85 2.26
C GLY A 445 -16.11 -15.22 1.90
N GLY A 446 -16.89 -15.31 0.81
CA GLY A 446 -17.55 -16.55 0.37
C GLY A 446 -17.61 -16.75 -1.14
N GLU A 447 -17.08 -15.80 -1.90
CA GLU A 447 -17.11 -15.76 -3.35
C GLU A 447 -16.19 -16.81 -3.97
N THR A 448 -16.61 -17.30 -5.13
CA THR A 448 -15.90 -18.29 -5.97
C THR A 448 -15.43 -17.71 -7.29
N GLN A 449 -15.90 -16.50 -7.64
CA GLN A 449 -15.56 -15.78 -8.87
C GLN A 449 -15.42 -14.29 -8.54
N ARG A 450 -14.48 -13.61 -9.20
CA ARG A 450 -14.22 -12.18 -8.98
C ARG A 450 -15.46 -11.31 -9.18
N ASP A 451 -16.27 -11.61 -10.19
CA ASP A 451 -17.46 -10.82 -10.55
C ASP A 451 -18.63 -11.00 -9.55
N GLN A 452 -18.47 -11.82 -8.52
CA GLN A 452 -19.43 -11.93 -7.40
C GLN A 452 -19.22 -10.84 -6.33
N ARG A 453 -18.10 -10.11 -6.40
CA ARG A 453 -17.81 -8.99 -5.48
C ARG A 453 -18.86 -7.89 -5.61
N ASP A 454 -19.12 -7.21 -4.51
CA ASP A 454 -19.97 -6.02 -4.43
C ASP A 454 -19.23 -4.95 -3.61
N PRO A 455 -18.41 -4.10 -4.25
CA PRO A 455 -17.61 -3.09 -3.56
C PRO A 455 -18.44 -2.04 -2.81
N ALA A 456 -19.73 -1.87 -3.16
CA ALA A 456 -20.63 -0.97 -2.47
C ALA A 456 -21.20 -1.59 -1.18
N ALA A 457 -21.49 -2.90 -1.19
CA ALA A 457 -21.98 -3.61 0.00
C ALA A 457 -20.86 -4.07 0.94
N ASN A 458 -19.71 -4.46 0.40
CA ASN A 458 -18.60 -5.08 1.10
C ASN A 458 -17.36 -4.16 1.09
N VAL A 459 -17.45 -3.03 1.76
CA VAL A 459 -16.41 -1.99 1.70
C VAL A 459 -15.08 -2.50 2.24
N THR A 460 -14.04 -2.46 1.39
CA THR A 460 -12.66 -2.77 1.75
C THR A 460 -11.86 -1.47 1.90
N ILE A 461 -11.35 -1.21 3.10
CA ILE A 461 -10.68 0.05 3.46
C ILE A 461 -9.18 -0.19 3.65
N LEU A 462 -8.35 0.53 2.89
CA LEU A 462 -6.92 0.70 3.15
C LEU A 462 -6.76 2.01 3.92
N SER A 463 -6.36 1.93 5.19
CA SER A 463 -6.34 3.08 6.10
C SER A 463 -4.93 3.39 6.60
N GLY A 464 -4.59 4.68 6.56
CA GLY A 464 -3.41 5.24 7.21
C GLY A 464 -3.60 5.61 8.68
N ASP A 465 -4.81 5.49 9.25
CA ASP A 465 -5.10 5.80 10.66
C ASP A 465 -4.54 4.71 11.59
N LEU A 466 -3.26 4.88 11.97
CA LEU A 466 -2.50 3.89 12.73
C LEU A 466 -2.94 3.82 14.20
N ALA A 467 -3.33 4.95 14.79
CA ALA A 467 -3.73 5.06 16.19
C ALA A 467 -5.25 4.87 16.42
N GLN A 468 -6.05 4.87 15.35
CA GLN A 468 -7.50 4.69 15.37
C GLN A 468 -8.21 5.80 16.14
N ASP A 469 -7.68 7.02 16.06
CA ASP A 469 -8.12 8.16 16.84
C ASP A 469 -8.36 9.43 16.01
N ASP A 470 -8.45 9.28 14.69
CA ASP A 470 -8.85 10.37 13.79
C ASP A 470 -10.27 10.86 14.11
N GLY A 471 -10.38 12.17 14.31
CA GLY A 471 -11.65 12.85 14.55
C GLY A 471 -12.40 13.16 13.24
N PRO A 472 -13.57 13.81 13.34
CA PRO A 472 -14.26 14.36 12.18
C PRO A 472 -13.34 15.24 11.34
N ASP A 473 -13.53 15.22 10.02
CA ASP A 473 -12.68 15.93 9.05
C ASP A 473 -11.19 15.52 9.09
N PHE A 474 -10.89 14.30 9.55
CA PHE A 474 -9.54 13.74 9.65
C PHE A 474 -8.61 14.59 10.52
N ALA A 475 -9.16 15.18 11.58
CA ALA A 475 -8.41 15.84 12.63
C ALA A 475 -7.64 14.80 13.45
N ASN A 476 -6.50 15.20 14.04
CA ASN A 476 -5.60 14.35 14.83
C ASN A 476 -4.70 13.38 14.03
N ASN A 477 -4.56 13.56 12.73
CA ASN A 477 -3.81 12.66 11.82
C ASN A 477 -2.26 12.66 11.90
N GLY A 478 -1.64 13.11 12.99
CA GLY A 478 -0.19 13.39 13.03
C GLY A 478 0.73 12.16 12.94
N GLU A 479 0.16 11.01 13.27
CA GLU A 479 0.73 9.67 13.40
C GLU A 479 0.35 8.76 12.23
N ASN A 480 -0.54 9.20 11.35
CA ASN A 480 -0.97 8.43 10.20
C ASN A 480 0.15 8.09 9.22
N SER A 481 0.02 6.97 8.48
CA SER A 481 0.93 6.58 7.41
C SER A 481 1.23 7.74 6.46
N PHE A 482 2.49 7.87 6.02
CA PHE A 482 2.84 8.87 5.01
C PHE A 482 2.15 8.58 3.68
N HIS A 483 2.20 7.33 3.23
CA HIS A 483 1.50 6.84 2.05
C HIS A 483 0.75 5.56 2.44
N VAL A 484 -0.55 5.49 2.13
CA VAL A 484 -1.29 4.24 2.36
C VAL A 484 -0.90 3.20 1.31
N VAL A 485 -0.80 3.63 0.05
CA VAL A 485 -0.43 2.79 -1.10
C VAL A 485 0.78 3.40 -1.81
N THR A 486 1.67 2.57 -2.35
CA THR A 486 2.77 3.04 -3.20
C THR A 486 2.91 2.18 -4.46
N GLY A 487 3.05 2.85 -5.61
CA GLY A 487 3.51 2.26 -6.86
C GLY A 487 4.91 2.77 -7.18
N THR A 488 5.92 1.89 -7.22
CA THR A 488 7.30 2.30 -7.51
C THR A 488 7.89 1.36 -8.54
N TYR A 489 8.23 1.88 -9.73
CA TYR A 489 8.68 1.07 -10.87
C TYR A 489 7.71 -0.07 -11.26
N VAL A 490 6.40 0.20 -11.18
CA VAL A 490 5.34 -0.75 -11.59
C VAL A 490 4.72 -0.33 -12.91
N ASP A 491 4.29 -1.30 -13.71
CA ASP A 491 3.63 -1.09 -15.00
C ASP A 491 2.10 -1.26 -14.87
N ASP A 492 1.41 -1.21 -16.01
CA ASP A 492 -0.05 -1.29 -16.13
C ASP A 492 -0.65 -2.67 -15.81
N THR A 493 0.20 -3.66 -15.50
CA THR A 493 -0.24 -4.96 -15.00
C THR A 493 -0.41 -4.98 -13.47
N ALA A 494 0.02 -3.92 -12.78
CA ALA A 494 -0.36 -3.66 -11.39
C ALA A 494 -1.75 -3.01 -11.36
N VAL A 495 -2.75 -3.67 -10.77
CA VAL A 495 -4.14 -3.19 -10.75
C VAL A 495 -4.63 -3.01 -9.32
N LEU A 496 -5.21 -1.86 -9.00
CA LEU A 496 -5.91 -1.61 -7.74
C LEU A 496 -7.38 -1.30 -8.03
N ASP A 497 -8.31 -2.16 -7.60
CA ASP A 497 -9.73 -2.03 -7.93
C ASP A 497 -10.66 -2.23 -6.74
N GLY A 498 -11.55 -1.25 -6.50
CA GLY A 498 -12.67 -1.39 -5.56
C GLY A 498 -12.31 -1.16 -4.10
N PHE A 499 -11.34 -0.28 -3.81
CA PHE A 499 -10.91 0.05 -2.45
C PHE A 499 -11.31 1.46 -2.04
N THR A 500 -11.56 1.65 -0.74
CA THR A 500 -11.48 2.96 -0.10
C THR A 500 -10.06 3.16 0.43
N ILE A 501 -9.39 4.24 0.04
CA ILE A 501 -8.04 4.64 0.47
C ILE A 501 -8.16 5.92 1.27
N THR A 502 -7.85 5.86 2.56
CA THR A 502 -8.12 6.96 3.49
C THR A 502 -7.05 7.16 4.55
N ALA A 503 -7.08 8.33 5.18
CA ALA A 503 -6.27 8.68 6.33
C ALA A 503 -4.76 8.66 6.08
N GLY A 504 -4.28 8.78 4.85
CA GLY A 504 -2.86 9.07 4.60
C GLY A 504 -2.49 10.50 4.98
N ASN A 505 -1.27 10.74 5.48
CA ASN A 505 -0.78 12.08 5.83
C ASN A 505 0.69 12.29 5.43
N ALA A 506 0.91 12.65 4.17
CA ALA A 506 2.24 12.91 3.60
C ALA A 506 2.79 14.29 4.00
N ASN A 507 3.10 14.47 5.29
CA ASN A 507 3.63 15.70 5.88
C ASN A 507 5.11 15.61 6.30
N GLY A 508 5.82 14.59 5.82
CA GLY A 508 7.26 14.40 6.07
C GLY A 508 8.13 15.25 5.15
N GLY A 509 9.42 14.91 5.06
CA GLY A 509 10.29 15.40 3.99
C GLY A 509 10.29 14.43 2.82
N PHE A 510 10.67 14.90 1.63
CA PHE A 510 10.79 14.06 0.43
C PHE A 510 11.44 12.69 0.73
N PRO A 511 10.82 11.57 0.31
CA PRO A 511 9.62 11.44 -0.54
C PRO A 511 8.26 11.45 0.20
N PHE A 512 8.26 11.67 1.51
CA PHE A 512 7.08 11.57 2.39
C PHE A 512 6.24 12.85 2.49
N ASP A 513 6.45 13.80 1.60
CA ASP A 513 5.76 15.10 1.57
C ASP A 513 4.57 15.13 0.62
N ALA A 514 4.30 14.03 -0.09
CA ALA A 514 3.27 14.00 -1.12
C ALA A 514 2.63 12.63 -1.37
N GLY A 515 1.38 12.59 -1.86
CA GLY A 515 0.66 11.34 -2.13
C GLY A 515 0.24 10.61 -0.86
N GLY A 516 -0.58 11.24 -0.02
CA GLY A 516 -1.04 10.66 1.26
C GLY A 516 -1.78 9.34 1.07
N GLY A 517 -2.76 9.31 0.19
CA GLY A 517 -3.46 8.08 -0.18
C GLY A 517 -2.57 7.15 -1.00
N MET A 518 -1.97 7.68 -2.05
CA MET A 518 -1.08 6.93 -2.95
C MET A 518 0.03 7.79 -3.52
N ARG A 519 1.25 7.24 -3.58
CA ARG A 519 2.37 7.81 -4.33
C ARG A 519 2.81 6.87 -5.46
N ASN A 520 2.85 7.40 -6.67
CA ASN A 520 3.42 6.75 -7.85
C ASN A 520 4.78 7.40 -8.18
N ASP A 521 5.81 6.58 -8.32
CA ASP A 521 7.17 7.00 -8.66
C ASP A 521 7.72 6.10 -9.78
N HIS A 522 7.92 6.65 -10.99
CA HIS A 522 8.19 5.91 -12.21
C HIS A 522 7.20 4.75 -12.42
N ALA A 523 5.91 5.01 -12.19
CA ALA A 523 4.89 3.97 -12.07
C ALA A 523 3.65 4.26 -12.93
N SER A 524 3.14 3.23 -13.61
CA SER A 524 1.96 3.33 -14.49
C SER A 524 0.86 2.32 -14.16
N PRO A 525 0.41 2.18 -12.89
CA PRO A 525 -0.61 1.21 -12.51
C PRO A 525 -2.00 1.55 -13.09
N ILE A 526 -2.89 0.56 -13.10
CA ILE A 526 -4.33 0.76 -13.33
C ILE A 526 -5.03 0.91 -11.98
N ILE A 527 -5.72 2.02 -11.78
CA ILE A 527 -6.49 2.33 -10.57
C ILE A 527 -7.95 2.48 -10.97
N SER A 528 -8.83 1.62 -10.45
CA SER A 528 -10.22 1.53 -10.91
C SER A 528 -11.22 1.49 -9.77
N ASN A 529 -12.34 2.20 -9.88
CA ASN A 529 -13.45 2.11 -8.93
C ASN A 529 -13.03 2.34 -7.46
N CYS A 530 -12.03 3.19 -7.23
CA CYS A 530 -11.51 3.47 -5.90
C CYS A 530 -12.07 4.78 -5.35
N LEU A 531 -12.24 4.84 -4.03
CA LEU A 531 -12.55 6.07 -3.29
C LEU A 531 -11.31 6.53 -2.55
N PHE A 532 -10.75 7.68 -2.92
CA PHE A 532 -9.72 8.38 -2.14
C PHE A 532 -10.39 9.44 -1.27
N GLU A 533 -10.49 9.19 0.03
CA GLU A 533 -11.18 10.08 0.96
C GLU A 533 -10.29 10.53 2.12
N GLY A 534 -10.27 11.83 2.40
CA GLY A 534 -9.69 12.32 3.66
C GLY A 534 -8.18 12.20 3.77
N ASN A 535 -7.48 12.13 2.65
CA ASN A 535 -6.03 12.06 2.65
C ASN A 535 -5.44 13.48 2.72
N ALA A 536 -4.30 13.58 3.40
CA ALA A 536 -3.54 14.79 3.60
C ALA A 536 -2.13 14.67 3.01
N GLY A 537 -1.58 15.77 2.53
CA GLY A 537 -0.20 15.83 2.04
C GLY A 537 0.30 17.25 1.94
N THR A 538 1.62 17.44 1.88
CA THR A 538 2.19 18.77 1.59
C THR A 538 1.98 19.10 0.12
N TRP A 539 2.18 18.14 -0.78
CA TRP A 539 1.96 18.21 -2.23
C TRP A 539 1.10 17.01 -2.67
N GLY A 540 -0.01 17.17 -3.39
CA GLY A 540 -0.85 16.03 -3.82
C GLY A 540 -1.40 15.22 -2.64
N ALA A 541 -2.54 15.60 -2.05
CA ALA A 541 -2.98 14.94 -0.81
C ALA A 541 -3.45 13.50 -1.00
N ALA A 542 -4.22 13.22 -2.07
CA ALA A 542 -4.75 11.88 -2.31
C ALA A 542 -3.78 11.05 -3.16
N VAL A 543 -3.45 11.51 -4.35
CA VAL A 543 -2.54 10.84 -5.29
C VAL A 543 -1.46 11.81 -5.74
N GLU A 544 -0.22 11.35 -5.76
CA GLU A 544 0.87 12.01 -6.46
C GLU A 544 1.46 11.08 -7.52
N ASP A 545 1.54 11.58 -8.74
CA ASP A 545 2.29 10.99 -9.85
C ASP A 545 3.58 11.79 -10.02
N TYR A 546 4.70 11.13 -9.73
CA TYR A 546 6.03 11.73 -9.73
C TYR A 546 6.92 11.01 -10.75
N VAL A 547 7.49 11.78 -11.67
CA VAL A 547 8.52 11.41 -12.65
C VAL A 547 8.19 10.15 -13.44
N ASP A 548 7.81 10.31 -14.71
CA ASP A 548 7.47 9.21 -15.63
C ASP A 548 6.39 8.27 -15.04
N SER A 549 5.47 8.84 -14.26
CA SER A 549 4.33 8.13 -13.72
C SER A 549 3.10 8.41 -14.57
N ASN A 550 2.56 7.37 -15.21
CA ASN A 550 1.48 7.52 -16.19
C ASN A 550 0.33 6.54 -15.88
N PRO A 551 -0.27 6.60 -14.67
CA PRO A 551 -1.34 5.67 -14.32
C PRO A 551 -2.60 5.89 -15.16
N ARG A 552 -3.40 4.83 -15.27
CA ARG A 552 -4.77 4.88 -15.79
C ARG A 552 -5.73 4.88 -14.62
N ILE A 553 -6.43 5.99 -14.43
CA ILE A 553 -7.35 6.19 -13.30
C ILE A 553 -8.77 6.21 -13.88
N THR A 554 -9.63 5.27 -13.48
CA THR A 554 -10.96 5.10 -14.09
C THR A 554 -12.05 4.87 -13.05
N GLY A 555 -13.16 5.61 -13.13
CA GLY A 555 -14.30 5.41 -12.22
C GLY A 555 -13.99 5.72 -10.75
N CYS A 556 -12.94 6.50 -10.48
CA CYS A 556 -12.50 6.82 -9.13
C CYS A 556 -13.17 8.08 -8.59
N THR A 557 -13.33 8.14 -7.27
CA THR A 557 -13.81 9.33 -6.56
C THR A 557 -12.74 9.87 -5.62
N PHE A 558 -12.45 11.16 -5.71
CA PHE A 558 -11.55 11.89 -4.83
C PHE A 558 -12.40 12.85 -3.99
N LEU A 559 -12.54 12.57 -2.70
CA LEU A 559 -13.45 13.26 -1.81
C LEU A 559 -12.73 13.85 -0.59
N ARG A 560 -12.90 15.15 -0.34
CA ARG A 560 -12.41 15.81 0.90
C ARG A 560 -10.92 15.60 1.20
N ASN A 561 -10.10 15.46 0.17
CA ASN A 561 -8.65 15.40 0.32
C ASN A 561 -8.09 16.82 0.48
N ARG A 562 -7.05 16.96 1.32
CA ARG A 562 -6.56 18.26 1.76
C ARG A 562 -5.05 18.38 1.66
N ALA A 563 -4.58 19.26 0.78
CA ALA A 563 -3.15 19.57 0.69
C ALA A 563 -2.77 20.80 1.51
N GLY A 564 -1.61 20.74 2.16
CA GLY A 564 -1.01 21.84 2.91
C GLY A 564 -0.44 22.94 2.02
N LEU A 565 0.29 22.60 0.94
CA LEU A 565 0.88 23.57 0.01
C LEU A 565 0.34 23.44 -1.41
N ARG A 566 0.39 22.24 -2.02
CA ARG A 566 0.05 22.02 -3.43
C ARG A 566 -0.87 20.81 -3.69
N GLY A 567 -1.84 20.89 -4.62
CA GLY A 567 -2.61 19.75 -5.16
C GLY A 567 -3.51 19.04 -4.15
N GLY A 568 -4.75 19.49 -3.99
CA GLY A 568 -5.68 18.91 -3.00
C GLY A 568 -6.04 17.43 -3.17
N ALA A 569 -6.06 16.90 -4.40
CA ALA A 569 -6.47 15.52 -4.70
C ALA A 569 -5.47 14.78 -5.59
N LEU A 570 -5.02 15.39 -6.69
CA LEU A 570 -4.10 14.78 -7.64
C LEU A 570 -2.99 15.78 -7.98
N SER A 571 -1.74 15.33 -7.89
CA SER A 571 -0.57 16.12 -8.30
C SER A 571 0.23 15.35 -9.34
N ASN A 572 0.45 15.96 -10.50
CA ASN A 572 1.21 15.41 -11.61
C ASN A 572 2.49 16.23 -11.80
N ASN A 573 3.62 15.57 -11.64
CA ASN A 573 4.95 16.16 -11.78
C ASN A 573 5.78 15.34 -12.77
N ASP A 574 6.07 15.92 -13.93
CA ASP A 574 6.73 15.22 -15.05
C ASP A 574 6.02 13.89 -15.38
N SER A 575 4.69 13.93 -15.43
CA SER A 575 3.81 12.75 -15.42
C SER A 575 2.55 12.96 -16.25
N ASN A 576 2.05 11.90 -16.90
CA ASN A 576 0.98 11.99 -17.90
C ASN A 576 -0.14 10.96 -17.67
N PRO A 577 -0.88 11.05 -16.55
CA PRO A 577 -1.99 10.14 -16.29
C PRO A 577 -3.13 10.32 -17.30
N VAL A 578 -3.86 9.23 -17.54
CA VAL A 578 -5.17 9.25 -18.21
C VAL A 578 -6.24 9.02 -17.16
N VAL A 579 -7.06 10.05 -16.92
CA VAL A 579 -8.10 10.07 -15.91
C VAL A 579 -9.46 10.06 -16.61
N ARG A 580 -10.26 9.02 -16.37
CA ARG A 580 -11.54 8.82 -17.06
C ARG A 580 -12.67 8.56 -16.07
N ASP A 581 -13.85 9.13 -16.31
CA ASP A 581 -15.06 8.86 -15.52
C ASP A 581 -14.87 9.10 -14.01
N CYS A 582 -14.00 10.05 -13.64
CA CYS A 582 -13.65 10.32 -12.25
C CYS A 582 -14.39 11.53 -11.69
N THR A 583 -14.63 11.52 -10.37
CA THR A 583 -15.23 12.65 -9.65
C THR A 583 -14.26 13.20 -8.62
N PHE A 584 -13.97 14.50 -8.69
CA PHE A 584 -13.24 15.27 -7.69
C PHE A 584 -14.22 16.19 -6.97
N ALA A 585 -14.57 15.85 -5.73
CA ALA A 585 -15.59 16.57 -4.97
C ALA A 585 -15.08 17.06 -3.61
N GLU A 586 -15.42 18.31 -3.28
CA GLU A 586 -15.18 18.90 -1.94
C GLU A 586 -13.70 18.84 -1.48
N ASN A 587 -12.74 18.75 -2.41
CA ASN A 587 -11.32 18.74 -2.05
C ASN A 587 -10.82 20.16 -1.80
N HIS A 588 -9.72 20.29 -1.04
CA HIS A 588 -9.21 21.58 -0.59
C HIS A 588 -7.70 21.74 -0.80
N GLY A 589 -7.30 22.79 -1.54
CA GLY A 589 -5.92 23.28 -1.63
C GLY A 589 -5.65 24.40 -0.64
N ALA A 590 -4.91 24.13 0.46
CA ALA A 590 -4.89 25.01 1.63
C ALA A 590 -4.00 26.25 1.55
N GLU A 591 -3.20 26.45 0.49
CA GLU A 591 -2.37 27.67 0.37
C GLU A 591 -2.32 28.27 -1.03
N ALA A 592 -1.74 27.56 -2.01
CA ALA A 592 -1.35 28.21 -3.27
C ALA A 592 -2.09 27.68 -4.50
N VAL A 593 -2.47 26.40 -4.58
CA VAL A 593 -2.84 25.79 -5.88
C VAL A 593 -4.13 24.97 -5.80
N GLY A 594 -4.63 24.62 -6.99
CA GLY A 594 -5.87 23.86 -7.15
C GLY A 594 -5.86 22.44 -6.61
N VAL A 595 -7.03 21.82 -6.68
CA VAL A 595 -7.23 20.42 -6.27
C VAL A 595 -6.47 19.45 -7.16
N VAL A 596 -6.42 19.71 -8.45
CA VAL A 596 -5.48 19.06 -9.38
C VAL A 596 -4.34 20.01 -9.68
N PHE A 597 -3.10 19.53 -9.60
CA PHE A 597 -1.92 20.34 -9.87
C PHE A 597 -1.03 19.67 -10.91
N ASN A 598 -0.80 20.36 -12.03
CA ASN A 598 0.00 19.85 -13.15
C ASN A 598 1.24 20.74 -13.33
N VAL A 599 2.43 20.14 -13.28
CA VAL A 599 3.71 20.85 -13.35
C VAL A 599 4.79 20.11 -14.11
N VAL A 600 5.85 20.85 -14.43
CA VAL A 600 7.10 20.33 -15.01
C VAL A 600 6.81 19.59 -16.32
N GLY A 601 6.12 20.27 -17.24
CA GLY A 601 5.85 19.73 -18.57
C GLY A 601 4.86 18.56 -18.63
N SER A 602 4.07 18.32 -17.58
CA SER A 602 3.07 17.24 -17.52
C SER A 602 2.01 17.38 -18.62
N VAL A 603 1.56 16.25 -19.17
CA VAL A 603 0.56 16.15 -20.26
C VAL A 603 -0.61 15.23 -19.87
N PRO A 604 -1.35 15.53 -18.78
CA PRO A 604 -2.47 14.71 -18.35
C PRO A 604 -3.69 14.89 -19.27
N VAL A 605 -4.49 13.83 -19.36
CA VAL A 605 -5.76 13.81 -20.09
C VAL A 605 -6.89 13.48 -19.13
N PHE A 606 -7.94 14.30 -19.11
CA PHE A 606 -9.18 14.01 -18.37
C PHE A 606 -10.34 13.86 -19.35
N ILE A 607 -11.08 12.76 -19.21
CA ILE A 607 -12.21 12.39 -20.06
C ILE A 607 -13.40 12.11 -19.14
N ASP A 608 -14.56 12.70 -19.43
CA ASP A 608 -15.81 12.47 -18.71
C ASP A 608 -15.73 12.74 -17.18
N CYS A 609 -14.82 13.63 -16.77
CA CYS A 609 -14.55 13.91 -15.35
C CYS A 609 -15.44 15.03 -14.80
N ARG A 610 -15.70 14.98 -13.49
CA ARG A 610 -16.50 15.97 -12.74
C ARG A 610 -15.66 16.61 -11.63
N PHE A 611 -15.62 17.94 -11.59
CA PHE A 611 -14.98 18.74 -10.54
C PHE A 611 -16.05 19.57 -9.83
N ILE A 612 -16.43 19.15 -8.62
CA ILE A 612 -17.62 19.66 -7.92
C ILE A 612 -17.23 20.27 -6.58
N GLY A 613 -17.56 21.56 -6.38
CA GLY A 613 -17.42 22.21 -5.08
C GLY A 613 -15.99 22.21 -4.52
N ASN A 614 -14.98 22.11 -5.37
CA ASN A 614 -13.58 22.13 -4.95
C ASN A 614 -13.16 23.55 -4.58
N THR A 615 -12.26 23.67 -3.61
CA THR A 615 -11.83 24.97 -3.10
C THR A 615 -10.31 25.10 -3.03
N ALA A 616 -9.80 26.26 -3.42
CA ALA A 616 -8.40 26.63 -3.26
C ALA A 616 -8.27 28.03 -2.65
N VAL A 617 -7.27 28.21 -1.78
CA VAL A 617 -7.04 29.51 -1.13
C VAL A 617 -6.56 30.58 -2.11
N GLN A 618 -5.83 30.21 -3.17
CA GLN A 618 -5.35 31.17 -4.17
C GLN A 618 -5.85 30.80 -5.57
N TRP A 619 -5.17 29.90 -6.28
CA TRP A 619 -5.35 29.72 -7.71
C TRP A 619 -6.09 28.44 -8.04
N GLY A 620 -7.02 28.51 -9.01
CA GLY A 620 -7.60 27.33 -9.65
C GLY A 620 -8.41 26.47 -8.70
N GLY A 621 -9.64 26.85 -8.35
CA GLY A 621 -10.42 26.14 -7.31
C GLY A 621 -10.51 24.62 -7.51
N ALA A 622 -10.54 24.17 -8.78
CA ALA A 622 -10.44 22.76 -9.16
C ALA A 622 -9.05 22.36 -9.68
N MET A 623 -8.39 23.18 -10.49
CA MET A 623 -7.17 22.80 -11.19
C MET A 623 -6.21 23.97 -11.37
N GLN A 624 -4.91 23.73 -11.17
CA GLN A 624 -3.86 24.64 -11.63
C GLN A 624 -2.87 23.93 -12.54
N ASN A 625 -2.56 24.58 -13.65
CA ASN A 625 -1.53 24.16 -14.61
C ASN A 625 -0.38 25.16 -14.57
N ALA A 626 0.84 24.66 -14.41
CA ALA A 626 2.04 25.47 -14.33
C ALA A 626 3.22 24.81 -15.06
N ASP A 627 4.28 25.59 -15.28
CA ASP A 627 5.59 25.11 -15.72
C ASP A 627 5.53 24.27 -17.01
N GLN A 628 4.98 24.86 -18.08
CA GLN A 628 4.94 24.31 -19.44
C GLN A 628 4.09 23.04 -19.61
N SER A 629 3.14 22.83 -18.70
CA SER A 629 2.22 21.69 -18.77
C SER A 629 1.23 21.83 -19.94
N GLN A 630 0.74 20.70 -20.47
CA GLN A 630 -0.19 20.63 -21.59
C GLN A 630 -1.40 19.77 -21.22
N VAL A 631 -2.48 20.40 -20.75
CA VAL A 631 -3.64 19.68 -20.21
C VAL A 631 -4.75 19.59 -21.24
N ASN A 632 -5.29 18.38 -21.41
CA ASN A 632 -6.45 18.13 -22.28
C ASN A 632 -7.66 17.69 -21.45
N LEU A 633 -8.77 18.41 -21.59
CA LEU A 633 -10.04 18.17 -20.89
C LEU A 633 -11.14 17.94 -21.93
N ILE A 634 -11.73 16.74 -21.88
CA ILE A 634 -12.76 16.30 -22.83
C ILE A 634 -14.00 15.89 -22.03
N ASN A 635 -15.16 16.41 -22.42
CA ASN A 635 -16.45 16.11 -21.78
C ASN A 635 -16.47 16.36 -20.25
N CYS A 636 -15.66 17.30 -19.77
CA CYS A 636 -15.50 17.56 -18.34
C CYS A 636 -16.49 18.61 -17.83
N ARG A 637 -16.89 18.48 -16.56
CA ARG A 637 -17.80 19.42 -15.88
C ARG A 637 -17.09 20.05 -14.67
N PHE A 638 -17.06 21.38 -14.60
CA PHE A 638 -16.54 22.16 -13.48
C PHE A 638 -17.69 22.94 -12.85
N LEU A 639 -18.12 22.50 -11.66
CA LEU A 639 -19.38 22.90 -11.04
C LEU A 639 -19.09 23.47 -9.65
N GLY A 640 -19.40 24.75 -9.44
CA GLY A 640 -19.36 25.38 -8.11
C GLY A 640 -17.98 25.44 -7.47
N ASN A 641 -16.89 25.40 -8.24
CA ASN A 641 -15.53 25.47 -7.69
C ASN A 641 -15.16 26.91 -7.29
N VAL A 642 -14.36 27.06 -6.25
CA VAL A 642 -14.05 28.37 -5.65
C VAL A 642 -12.55 28.58 -5.46
N ALA A 643 -12.06 29.72 -5.94
CA ALA A 643 -10.69 30.19 -5.75
C ALA A 643 -10.66 31.53 -4.99
N GLY A 644 -9.74 31.66 -4.03
CA GLY A 644 -9.55 32.89 -3.27
C GLY A 644 -8.85 34.02 -4.04
N THR A 645 -8.22 33.74 -5.19
CA THR A 645 -7.66 34.78 -6.07
C THR A 645 -8.17 34.62 -7.51
N ASN A 646 -7.57 33.76 -8.32
CA ASN A 646 -7.83 33.68 -9.76
C ASN A 646 -8.28 32.28 -10.19
N GLY A 647 -9.09 32.21 -11.26
CA GLY A 647 -9.48 30.94 -11.87
C GLY A 647 -10.38 30.15 -10.94
N GLY A 648 -11.66 30.51 -10.83
CA GLY A 648 -12.57 29.86 -9.89
C GLY A 648 -12.63 28.34 -10.08
N ALA A 649 -12.51 27.89 -11.33
CA ALA A 649 -12.23 26.49 -11.66
C ALA A 649 -10.74 26.26 -11.98
N ILE A 650 -10.20 26.96 -12.99
CA ILE A 650 -8.88 26.67 -13.54
C ILE A 650 -7.99 27.92 -13.57
N ASP A 651 -6.78 27.80 -13.04
CA ASP A 651 -5.69 28.76 -13.25
C ASP A 651 -4.63 28.12 -14.18
N ASN A 652 -4.30 28.79 -15.29
CA ASN A 652 -3.38 28.31 -16.30
C ASN A 652 -2.20 29.29 -16.45
N TYR A 653 -1.04 28.89 -15.93
CA TYR A 653 0.18 29.69 -15.83
C TYR A 653 1.30 29.08 -16.66
N ASP A 654 1.90 29.85 -17.58
CA ASP A 654 2.97 29.37 -18.48
C ASP A 654 2.70 27.97 -19.08
N SER A 655 1.46 27.71 -19.50
CA SER A 655 0.97 26.36 -19.85
C SER A 655 -0.07 26.39 -20.97
N THR A 656 -0.35 25.22 -21.56
CA THR A 656 -1.38 25.03 -22.58
C THR A 656 -2.58 24.30 -22.00
N LEU A 657 -3.76 24.90 -22.14
CA LEU A 657 -5.03 24.30 -21.78
C LEU A 657 -5.85 24.06 -23.05
N THR A 658 -6.28 22.82 -23.27
CA THR A 658 -7.23 22.47 -24.32
C THR A 658 -8.51 21.94 -23.71
N LEU A 659 -9.63 22.59 -24.03
CA LEU A 659 -10.97 22.26 -23.56
C LEU A 659 -11.83 21.87 -24.74
N THR A 660 -12.53 20.76 -24.60
CA THR A 660 -13.37 20.22 -25.65
C THR A 660 -14.63 19.67 -25.01
N ASN A 661 -15.80 20.15 -25.47
CA ASN A 661 -17.11 19.72 -24.96
C ASN A 661 -17.29 19.91 -23.44
N CYS A 662 -16.69 20.95 -22.85
CA CYS A 662 -16.69 21.13 -21.41
C CYS A 662 -17.77 22.12 -20.93
N LEU A 663 -18.27 21.89 -19.70
CA LEU A 663 -19.18 22.80 -18.99
C LEU A 663 -18.50 23.40 -17.77
N PHE A 664 -18.57 24.72 -17.65
CA PHE A 664 -18.18 25.47 -16.46
C PHE A 664 -19.41 26.20 -15.92
N SER A 665 -19.90 25.79 -14.75
CA SER A 665 -21.04 26.45 -14.12
C SER A 665 -20.83 26.82 -12.66
N GLY A 666 -21.29 28.01 -12.29
CA GLY A 666 -21.30 28.50 -10.91
C GLY A 666 -19.92 28.63 -10.26
N ASN A 667 -18.82 28.61 -11.04
CA ASN A 667 -17.48 28.73 -10.49
C ASN A 667 -17.20 30.19 -10.07
N ARG A 668 -16.38 30.37 -9.02
CA ARG A 668 -16.16 31.68 -8.42
C ARG A 668 -14.70 31.95 -8.09
N ALA A 669 -14.20 33.09 -8.56
CA ALA A 669 -12.94 33.68 -8.11
C ALA A 669 -13.18 34.97 -7.31
N SER A 670 -12.27 35.33 -6.40
CA SER A 670 -12.39 36.61 -5.69
C SER A 670 -11.76 37.78 -6.45
N GLN A 671 -10.83 37.51 -7.38
CA GLN A 671 -10.15 38.52 -8.19
C GLN A 671 -10.53 38.38 -9.67
N SER A 672 -9.91 37.49 -10.44
CA SER A 672 -10.13 37.42 -11.90
C SER A 672 -10.34 36.00 -12.43
N GLY A 673 -11.02 35.87 -13.58
CA GLY A 673 -11.28 34.56 -14.18
C GLY A 673 -12.25 33.72 -13.35
N GLY A 674 -13.54 34.07 -13.38
CA GLY A 674 -14.54 33.40 -12.55
C GLY A 674 -14.61 31.89 -12.79
N ALA A 675 -14.46 31.43 -14.04
CA ALA A 675 -14.15 30.05 -14.35
C ALA A 675 -12.65 29.85 -14.63
N ILE A 676 -12.10 30.54 -15.63
CA ILE A 676 -10.72 30.31 -16.08
C ILE A 676 -9.92 31.61 -16.05
N TRP A 677 -8.70 31.52 -15.54
CA TRP A 677 -7.69 32.57 -15.67
C TRP A 677 -6.44 32.05 -16.37
N THR A 678 -6.00 32.72 -17.44
CA THR A 678 -4.78 32.37 -18.19
C THR A 678 -3.76 33.51 -18.14
N LEU A 679 -2.51 33.22 -17.78
CA LEU A 679 -1.45 34.22 -17.65
C LEU A 679 -0.06 33.66 -17.97
N GLY A 680 0.93 34.55 -18.10
CA GLY A 680 2.35 34.15 -18.23
C GLY A 680 2.74 33.67 -19.63
N GLY A 681 2.06 34.13 -20.69
CA GLY A 681 2.31 33.65 -22.06
C GLY A 681 1.66 32.29 -22.37
N SER A 682 0.68 31.91 -21.57
CA SER A 682 -0.09 30.67 -21.70
C SER A 682 -0.92 30.60 -22.99
N GLN A 683 -1.44 29.42 -23.30
CA GLN A 683 -2.41 29.19 -24.37
C GLN A 683 -3.69 28.53 -23.85
N ALA A 684 -4.85 29.02 -24.30
CA ALA A 684 -6.16 28.40 -24.04
C ALA A 684 -6.90 28.13 -25.35
N ASN A 685 -7.13 26.86 -25.67
CA ASN A 685 -7.89 26.43 -26.86
C ASN A 685 -9.22 25.82 -26.42
N LEU A 686 -10.32 26.47 -26.78
CA LEU A 686 -11.67 26.10 -26.35
C LEU A 686 -12.51 25.73 -27.58
N TYR A 687 -13.08 24.53 -27.55
CA TYR A 687 -13.94 24.00 -28.60
C TYR A 687 -15.25 23.49 -27.98
N ASN A 688 -16.39 23.93 -28.49
CA ASN A 688 -17.71 23.43 -28.09
C ASN A 688 -17.92 23.49 -26.55
N CYS A 689 -17.56 24.60 -25.90
CA CYS A 689 -17.64 24.71 -24.43
C CYS A 689 -18.75 25.68 -24.01
N THR A 690 -19.36 25.41 -22.85
CA THR A 690 -20.38 26.30 -22.25
C THR A 690 -19.91 26.83 -20.90
N PHE A 691 -19.96 28.15 -20.72
CA PHE A 691 -19.65 28.87 -19.50
C PHE A 691 -20.90 29.57 -19.00
N TYR A 692 -21.46 29.10 -17.88
CA TYR A 692 -22.73 29.56 -17.34
C TYR A 692 -22.60 30.07 -15.90
N LYS A 693 -22.97 31.32 -15.64
CA LYS A 693 -23.02 31.89 -14.27
C LYS A 693 -21.73 31.78 -13.45
N ASN A 694 -20.58 31.82 -14.10
CA ASN A 694 -19.30 31.94 -13.40
C ASN A 694 -19.07 33.40 -12.98
N SER A 695 -18.46 33.62 -11.81
CA SER A 695 -18.41 34.96 -11.22
C SER A 695 -17.03 35.32 -10.68
N THR A 696 -16.69 36.60 -10.79
CA THR A 696 -15.46 37.12 -10.22
C THR A 696 -15.60 38.55 -9.69
N GLY A 697 -14.69 38.96 -8.81
CA GLY A 697 -14.71 40.28 -8.20
C GLY A 697 -14.11 41.40 -9.07
N TRP A 698 -13.39 41.07 -10.15
CA TRP A 698 -12.67 42.01 -11.01
C TRP A 698 -13.00 41.78 -12.49
N ASN A 699 -12.20 41.02 -13.24
CA ASN A 699 -12.29 40.92 -14.70
C ASN A 699 -12.51 39.48 -15.18
N GLY A 700 -13.41 39.31 -16.16
CA GLY A 700 -13.61 38.04 -16.88
C GLY A 700 -14.28 36.98 -16.03
N GLY A 701 -15.61 37.04 -15.92
CA GLY A 701 -16.40 36.04 -15.20
C GLY A 701 -16.30 34.64 -15.82
N GLY A 702 -16.32 34.52 -17.15
CA GLY A 702 -16.10 33.25 -17.84
C GLY A 702 -14.61 32.95 -18.03
N LEU A 703 -13.95 33.74 -18.87
CA LEU A 703 -12.52 33.62 -19.17
C LEU A 703 -11.82 34.96 -18.97
N GLY A 704 -10.70 34.97 -18.26
CA GLY A 704 -9.77 36.09 -18.26
C GLY A 704 -8.40 35.66 -18.81
N ASN A 705 -7.88 36.40 -19.79
CA ASN A 705 -6.64 36.10 -20.48
C ASN A 705 -5.66 37.28 -20.44
N ASP A 706 -4.55 37.13 -19.75
CA ASP A 706 -3.62 38.21 -19.39
C ASP A 706 -2.16 37.96 -19.81
N TYR A 707 -1.30 38.96 -19.68
CA TYR A 707 0.16 38.89 -19.76
C TYR A 707 0.67 38.17 -21.01
N MET A 708 0.22 38.62 -22.18
CA MET A 708 0.60 38.08 -23.50
C MET A 708 0.17 36.62 -23.75
N SER A 709 -0.75 36.09 -22.94
CA SER A 709 -1.35 34.78 -23.19
C SER A 709 -2.26 34.81 -24.42
N THR A 710 -2.39 33.68 -25.10
CA THR A 710 -3.19 33.52 -26.31
C THR A 710 -4.42 32.67 -26.04
N ALA A 711 -5.50 32.94 -26.76
CA ALA A 711 -6.68 32.09 -26.68
C ALA A 711 -7.36 31.91 -28.05
N SER A 712 -7.93 30.73 -28.27
CA SER A 712 -8.72 30.38 -29.45
C SER A 712 -10.06 29.84 -28.98
N LEU A 713 -11.13 30.58 -29.27
CA LEU A 713 -12.50 30.24 -28.86
C LEU A 713 -13.30 29.90 -30.12
N ASN A 714 -13.74 28.64 -30.22
CA ASN A 714 -14.55 28.16 -31.34
C ASN A 714 -15.79 27.44 -30.81
N ASN A 715 -16.96 27.77 -31.36
CA ASN A 715 -18.23 27.11 -31.03
C ASN A 715 -18.57 27.17 -29.53
N CYS A 716 -18.17 28.22 -28.81
CA CYS A 716 -18.39 28.31 -27.37
C CYS A 716 -19.58 29.21 -27.01
N VAL A 717 -20.21 28.96 -25.87
CA VAL A 717 -21.26 29.80 -25.29
C VAL A 717 -20.78 30.37 -23.95
N PHE A 718 -20.83 31.70 -23.82
CA PHE A 718 -20.56 32.42 -22.58
C PHE A 718 -21.79 33.23 -22.18
N TRP A 719 -22.46 32.79 -21.12
CA TRP A 719 -23.74 33.35 -20.71
C TRP A 719 -23.86 33.52 -19.20
N GLU A 720 -24.42 34.65 -18.77
CA GLU A 720 -24.63 35.05 -17.38
C GLU A 720 -23.38 35.02 -16.50
N ASN A 721 -22.18 34.96 -17.09
CA ASN A 721 -20.96 35.14 -16.32
C ASN A 721 -20.84 36.60 -15.91
N THR A 722 -20.29 36.85 -14.72
CA THR A 722 -20.24 38.18 -14.16
C THR A 722 -18.86 38.55 -13.65
N ASP A 723 -18.45 39.78 -13.90
CA ASP A 723 -17.31 40.40 -13.28
C ASP A 723 -17.73 41.67 -12.51
N SER A 724 -16.78 42.54 -12.12
CA SER A 724 -17.09 43.78 -11.40
C SER A 724 -17.93 44.79 -12.18
N GLY A 725 -17.93 44.70 -13.51
CA GLY A 725 -18.72 45.53 -14.43
C GLY A 725 -20.13 45.00 -14.70
N GLY A 726 -20.39 43.71 -14.43
CA GLY A 726 -21.66 43.06 -14.66
C GLY A 726 -21.53 41.88 -15.62
N PHE A 727 -22.53 41.68 -16.49
CA PHE A 727 -22.64 40.55 -17.44
C PHE A 727 -22.47 40.99 -18.91
N ASP A 728 -21.78 42.10 -19.16
CA ASP A 728 -21.48 42.56 -20.52
C ASP A 728 -20.39 41.71 -21.21
N GLU A 729 -20.00 42.08 -22.44
CA GLU A 729 -19.01 41.35 -23.24
C GLU A 729 -17.70 41.10 -22.46
N THR A 730 -17.25 42.06 -21.65
CA THR A 730 -16.06 41.96 -20.81
C THR A 730 -16.26 41.10 -19.57
N GLY A 731 -17.49 41.06 -19.03
CA GLY A 731 -17.89 40.14 -17.98
C GLY A 731 -17.89 38.68 -18.44
N GLN A 732 -18.12 38.42 -19.73
CA GLN A 732 -18.01 37.08 -20.31
C GLN A 732 -16.54 36.68 -20.54
N VAL A 733 -15.83 37.49 -21.33
CA VAL A 733 -14.44 37.24 -21.71
C VAL A 733 -13.64 38.53 -21.59
N TRP A 734 -12.57 38.49 -20.80
CA TRP A 734 -11.65 39.61 -20.65
C TRP A 734 -10.27 39.24 -21.21
N THR A 735 -9.66 40.16 -21.96
CA THR A 735 -8.37 39.92 -22.61
C THR A 735 -7.45 41.14 -22.53
N GLU A 736 -6.20 40.96 -22.09
CA GLU A 736 -5.15 42.00 -22.10
C GLU A 736 -3.81 41.46 -22.65
N GLY A 737 -3.28 42.15 -23.66
CA GLY A 737 -1.90 41.99 -24.14
C GLY A 737 -1.61 40.92 -25.21
N GLY A 738 -2.29 39.77 -25.22
CA GLY A 738 -2.07 38.69 -26.19
C GLY A 738 -3.20 38.50 -27.21
N PRO A 739 -2.92 37.89 -28.40
CA PRO A 739 -3.93 37.67 -29.42
C PRO A 739 -4.98 36.64 -28.98
N VAL A 740 -6.25 36.99 -29.19
CA VAL A 740 -7.38 36.07 -29.01
C VAL A 740 -8.19 35.99 -30.29
N THR A 741 -8.55 34.78 -30.71
CA THR A 741 -9.43 34.55 -31.86
C THR A 741 -10.79 34.07 -31.43
N PHE A 742 -11.84 34.72 -31.96
CA PHE A 742 -13.24 34.41 -31.66
C PHE A 742 -13.93 33.95 -32.94
N ASN A 743 -14.26 32.68 -33.09
CA ASN A 743 -15.04 32.21 -34.24
C ASN A 743 -16.26 31.41 -33.80
N HIS A 744 -17.43 31.74 -34.33
CA HIS A 744 -18.67 31.00 -34.10
C HIS A 744 -19.00 30.84 -32.61
N ASN A 745 -18.93 31.92 -31.82
CA ASN A 745 -19.27 31.89 -30.40
C ASN A 745 -20.56 32.66 -30.10
N CYS A 746 -21.28 32.24 -29.06
CA CYS A 746 -22.38 32.98 -28.47
C CYS A 746 -21.91 33.65 -27.17
N ILE A 747 -21.74 34.97 -27.19
CA ILE A 747 -21.17 35.73 -26.08
C ILE A 747 -22.17 36.80 -25.65
N GLN A 748 -22.63 36.74 -24.41
CA GLN A 748 -23.57 37.74 -23.89
C GLN A 748 -23.00 39.15 -24.01
N GLY A 749 -23.80 40.06 -24.56
CA GLY A 749 -23.41 41.46 -24.74
C GLY A 749 -22.44 41.69 -25.91
N TRP A 750 -22.21 40.70 -26.78
CA TRP A 750 -21.31 40.79 -27.93
C TRP A 750 -21.52 42.08 -28.75
N THR A 751 -20.48 42.90 -28.82
CA THR A 751 -20.48 44.17 -29.57
C THR A 751 -19.78 44.04 -30.92
N GLY A 752 -19.01 42.96 -31.11
CA GLY A 752 -18.14 42.75 -32.26
C GLY A 752 -16.79 43.47 -32.15
N ALA A 753 -16.53 44.19 -31.04
CA ALA A 753 -15.27 44.91 -30.83
C ALA A 753 -14.06 43.96 -30.74
N MET A 754 -14.26 42.72 -30.28
CA MET A 754 -13.23 41.69 -30.20
C MET A 754 -12.94 41.01 -31.55
N GLY A 755 -13.69 41.35 -32.61
CA GLY A 755 -13.47 40.86 -33.98
C GLY A 755 -13.90 39.40 -34.19
N GLY A 756 -13.31 38.75 -35.21
CA GLY A 756 -13.65 37.37 -35.55
C GLY A 756 -14.87 37.21 -36.46
N THR A 757 -15.33 35.98 -36.65
CA THR A 757 -16.42 35.63 -37.59
C THR A 757 -17.45 34.71 -36.97
N GLY A 758 -18.70 34.76 -37.44
CA GLY A 758 -19.76 33.86 -36.97
C GLY A 758 -20.24 34.07 -35.53
N ASN A 759 -19.74 35.07 -34.79
CA ASN A 759 -20.13 35.29 -33.39
C ASN A 759 -21.51 35.98 -33.27
N THR A 760 -22.26 35.64 -32.22
CA THR A 760 -23.57 36.21 -31.88
C THR A 760 -23.63 36.63 -30.41
N GLY A 761 -24.48 37.59 -30.10
CA GLY A 761 -24.82 38.00 -28.73
C GLY A 761 -26.30 37.84 -28.39
N GLN A 762 -27.04 37.10 -29.22
CA GLN A 762 -28.42 36.75 -28.94
C GLN A 762 -28.48 35.73 -27.81
N ASP A 763 -29.62 35.71 -27.10
CA ASP A 763 -29.86 34.73 -26.05
C ASP A 763 -29.73 33.30 -26.60
N PRO A 764 -28.89 32.42 -26.00
CA PRO A 764 -28.82 31.01 -26.37
C PRO A 764 -30.11 30.26 -26.01
N MET A 765 -31.03 30.89 -25.26
CA MET A 765 -32.33 30.36 -24.87
C MET A 765 -32.20 29.01 -24.16
N PHE A 766 -31.38 28.97 -23.10
CA PHE A 766 -31.20 27.74 -22.33
C PHE A 766 -32.51 27.26 -21.68
N ILE A 767 -32.73 25.96 -21.70
CA ILE A 767 -33.80 25.28 -20.95
C ILE A 767 -33.22 24.85 -19.61
N ASP A 768 -33.83 25.33 -18.53
CA ASP A 768 -33.51 24.96 -17.15
C ASP A 768 -32.00 24.77 -16.87
N PRO A 769 -31.16 25.79 -17.15
CA PRO A 769 -29.71 25.62 -17.19
C PRO A 769 -29.08 25.27 -15.84
N ALA A 770 -29.77 25.59 -14.74
CA ALA A 770 -29.35 25.28 -13.37
C ALA A 770 -29.98 23.98 -12.83
N GLY A 771 -30.65 23.22 -13.70
CA GLY A 771 -31.33 21.99 -13.34
C GLY A 771 -32.50 22.14 -12.36
N PRO A 772 -33.10 21.01 -11.96
CA PRO A 772 -34.26 20.95 -11.08
C PRO A 772 -34.11 21.64 -9.73
N ASP A 773 -32.90 21.78 -9.19
CA ASP A 773 -32.68 22.48 -7.91
C ASP A 773 -32.61 24.01 -8.05
N ALA A 774 -32.51 24.51 -9.28
CA ALA A 774 -32.37 25.92 -9.64
C ALA A 774 -31.15 26.62 -9.01
N VAL A 775 -30.11 25.86 -8.65
CA VAL A 775 -28.86 26.31 -8.04
C VAL A 775 -27.72 26.06 -9.02
N PRO A 776 -27.17 27.11 -9.66
CA PRO A 776 -26.00 26.95 -10.52
C PRO A 776 -24.79 26.42 -9.75
N GLY A 777 -23.97 25.62 -10.41
CA GLY A 777 -22.76 25.01 -9.88
C GLY A 777 -22.98 23.64 -9.24
N THR A 778 -24.07 22.95 -9.56
CA THR A 778 -24.45 21.63 -9.02
C THR A 778 -24.51 20.57 -10.11
N ILE A 779 -24.65 19.31 -9.70
CA ILE A 779 -24.53 18.15 -10.59
C ILE A 779 -25.64 18.06 -11.65
N ASP A 780 -26.75 18.76 -11.45
CA ASP A 780 -27.90 18.83 -12.33
C ASP A 780 -27.86 20.00 -13.33
N ASP A 781 -26.82 20.83 -13.30
CA ASP A 781 -26.60 21.87 -14.31
C ASP A 781 -26.54 21.28 -15.73
N ASN A 782 -27.46 21.74 -16.58
CA ASN A 782 -27.63 21.20 -17.92
C ASN A 782 -28.14 22.27 -18.89
N PRO A 783 -27.31 23.25 -19.29
CA PRO A 783 -27.71 24.34 -20.16
C PRO A 783 -27.90 23.90 -21.63
N LYS A 784 -28.95 23.11 -21.87
CA LYS A 784 -29.41 22.70 -23.20
C LYS A 784 -30.08 23.86 -23.93
N LEU A 785 -29.88 23.96 -25.24
CA LEU A 785 -30.53 24.97 -26.07
C LEU A 785 -32.02 24.68 -26.23
N SER A 786 -32.84 25.73 -26.43
CA SER A 786 -34.22 25.58 -26.90
C SER A 786 -34.38 25.98 -28.36
N ARG A 787 -35.47 25.48 -28.96
CA ARG A 787 -35.89 25.81 -30.32
C ARG A 787 -35.91 27.34 -30.55
N GLY A 788 -35.38 27.74 -31.69
CA GLY A 788 -35.29 29.15 -32.08
C GLY A 788 -34.05 29.87 -31.55
N SER A 789 -33.23 29.20 -30.73
CA SER A 789 -31.91 29.68 -30.38
C SER A 789 -31.06 29.93 -31.62
N SER A 790 -30.37 31.07 -31.65
CA SER A 790 -29.45 31.38 -32.74
C SER A 790 -28.17 30.54 -32.70
N CYS A 791 -27.97 29.74 -31.65
CA CYS A 791 -26.80 28.87 -31.50
C CYS A 791 -26.96 27.55 -32.25
N ILE A 792 -28.18 27.20 -32.66
CA ILE A 792 -28.49 25.95 -33.36
C ILE A 792 -28.01 26.02 -34.82
N ASN A 793 -27.24 25.03 -35.27
CA ASN A 793 -26.72 24.84 -36.63
C ASN A 793 -25.92 26.06 -37.15
N THR A 794 -25.17 26.70 -36.25
CA THR A 794 -24.40 27.92 -36.57
C THR A 794 -22.93 27.86 -36.14
N GLY A 795 -22.51 26.74 -35.55
CA GLY A 795 -21.12 26.45 -35.27
C GLY A 795 -20.29 26.20 -36.53
N ASN A 796 -19.01 25.95 -36.32
CA ASN A 796 -18.02 25.65 -37.36
C ASN A 796 -17.55 24.20 -37.24
N ASP A 797 -18.01 23.34 -38.15
CA ASP A 797 -17.68 21.91 -38.17
C ASP A 797 -16.18 21.64 -38.27
N VAL A 798 -15.45 22.50 -38.99
CA VAL A 798 -14.00 22.36 -39.19
C VAL A 798 -13.22 22.61 -37.89
N ALA A 799 -13.83 23.29 -36.92
CA ALA A 799 -13.22 23.53 -35.62
C ALA A 799 -13.51 22.42 -34.60
N VAL A 800 -14.37 21.45 -34.91
CA VAL A 800 -14.60 20.28 -34.06
C VAL A 800 -13.29 19.45 -34.02
N PRO A 801 -12.74 19.15 -32.84
CA PRO A 801 -11.54 18.33 -32.74
C PRO A 801 -11.78 16.88 -33.19
N PRO A 802 -10.72 16.18 -33.64
CA PRO A 802 -10.81 14.76 -33.94
C PRO A 802 -10.96 13.90 -32.69
N ASP A 803 -11.58 12.72 -32.82
CA ASP A 803 -11.77 11.75 -31.75
C ASP A 803 -10.50 10.94 -31.44
N ILE A 804 -9.46 11.60 -30.94
CA ILE A 804 -8.18 10.94 -30.69
C ILE A 804 -8.22 9.88 -29.56
N PHE A 805 -9.33 9.77 -28.83
CA PHE A 805 -9.49 8.84 -27.69
C PHE A 805 -10.54 7.76 -27.92
N ASP A 806 -11.09 7.63 -29.14
CA ASP A 806 -12.05 6.58 -29.51
C ASP A 806 -13.24 6.56 -28.54
N LEU A 807 -13.95 7.69 -28.44
CA LEU A 807 -15.01 7.90 -27.44
C LEU A 807 -16.22 6.99 -27.68
N ASP A 808 -16.48 6.59 -28.93
CA ASP A 808 -17.55 5.66 -29.30
C ASP A 808 -17.11 4.20 -29.43
N GLY A 809 -15.80 3.94 -29.44
CA GLY A 809 -15.21 2.59 -29.43
C GLY A 809 -15.23 1.88 -30.78
N ASP A 810 -15.38 2.62 -31.88
CA ASP A 810 -15.41 2.08 -33.23
C ASP A 810 -13.99 1.86 -33.83
N GLY A 811 -12.98 2.48 -33.22
CA GLY A 811 -11.56 2.40 -33.57
C GLY A 811 -11.07 3.41 -34.61
N ASP A 812 -11.90 4.33 -35.11
CA ASP A 812 -11.50 5.44 -35.98
C ASP A 812 -11.16 6.70 -35.17
N THR A 813 -9.89 6.87 -34.83
CA THR A 813 -9.46 8.05 -34.07
C THR A 813 -9.24 9.31 -34.91
N THR A 814 -9.65 9.30 -36.18
CA THR A 814 -9.39 10.40 -37.14
C THR A 814 -10.63 11.18 -37.55
N GLU A 815 -11.81 10.63 -37.26
CA GLU A 815 -13.05 11.33 -37.45
C GLU A 815 -13.23 12.46 -36.42
N LEU A 816 -14.24 13.29 -36.64
CA LEU A 816 -14.62 14.34 -35.68
C LEU A 816 -15.23 13.68 -34.46
N MET A 817 -15.07 14.30 -33.30
CA MET A 817 -15.72 13.80 -32.09
C MET A 817 -17.21 13.49 -32.30
N PRO A 818 -17.67 12.28 -31.96
CA PRO A 818 -18.99 11.79 -32.35
C PRO A 818 -20.11 12.37 -31.48
N PHE A 819 -19.81 12.70 -30.22
CA PHE A 819 -20.83 13.06 -29.24
C PHE A 819 -20.67 14.42 -28.60
N ASP A 820 -21.79 14.90 -28.05
CA ASP A 820 -21.86 16.05 -27.18
C ASP A 820 -21.69 15.72 -25.70
N LEU A 821 -21.75 16.73 -24.83
CA LEU A 821 -21.58 16.52 -23.38
C LEU A 821 -22.72 15.69 -22.75
N ALA A 822 -23.87 15.59 -23.42
CA ALA A 822 -25.01 14.76 -23.05
C ALA A 822 -25.00 13.39 -23.77
N TRP A 823 -23.89 13.02 -24.41
CA TRP A 823 -23.74 11.78 -25.18
C TRP A 823 -24.72 11.68 -26.36
N GLN A 824 -25.15 12.82 -26.91
CA GLN A 824 -25.96 12.89 -28.13
C GLN A 824 -25.06 13.15 -29.35
N SER A 825 -25.50 12.82 -30.57
CA SER A 825 -24.72 13.08 -31.79
C SER A 825 -24.27 14.54 -31.85
N ARG A 826 -22.97 14.77 -32.09
CA ARG A 826 -22.34 16.10 -32.16
C ARG A 826 -22.74 16.89 -33.41
N THR A 827 -23.33 16.25 -34.41
CA THR A 827 -23.86 16.95 -35.59
C THR A 827 -25.31 16.53 -35.80
N VAL A 828 -26.23 17.47 -35.57
CA VAL A 828 -27.67 17.29 -35.81
C VAL A 828 -28.16 18.37 -36.78
N GLY A 829 -28.48 17.96 -38.01
CA GLY A 829 -28.82 18.86 -39.10
C GLY A 829 -27.65 19.08 -40.06
N ASP A 830 -27.39 20.35 -40.41
CA ASP A 830 -26.38 20.73 -41.41
C ASP A 830 -25.02 21.08 -40.77
N HIS A 831 -25.00 21.58 -39.53
CA HIS A 831 -23.81 22.08 -38.84
C HIS A 831 -23.87 21.82 -37.32
N VAL A 832 -22.71 21.76 -36.66
CA VAL A 832 -22.59 21.71 -35.19
C VAL A 832 -23.23 22.95 -34.53
N ASP A 833 -23.84 22.78 -33.37
CA ASP A 833 -24.34 23.88 -32.55
C ASP A 833 -23.19 24.60 -31.80
N MET A 834 -23.43 25.83 -31.37
CA MET A 834 -22.51 26.49 -30.43
C MET A 834 -22.78 25.98 -29.01
N GLY A 835 -21.74 25.51 -28.34
CA GLY A 835 -21.75 25.12 -26.93
C GLY A 835 -21.44 23.64 -26.69
N ALA A 836 -21.52 23.23 -25.43
CA ALA A 836 -21.25 21.86 -25.01
C ALA A 836 -22.34 20.86 -25.40
N PHE A 837 -23.55 21.34 -25.70
CA PHE A 837 -24.74 20.54 -25.98
C PHE A 837 -25.29 20.87 -27.37
N GLU A 838 -25.63 19.83 -28.13
CA GLU A 838 -26.42 19.95 -29.35
C GLU A 838 -27.91 20.01 -29.01
N PHE A 839 -28.65 20.80 -29.78
CA PHE A 839 -30.10 20.78 -29.75
C PHE A 839 -30.61 19.47 -30.37
N GLN A 840 -31.19 18.62 -29.52
CA GLN A 840 -31.97 17.48 -29.98
C GLN A 840 -33.42 17.92 -30.16
N SER A 841 -34.01 17.57 -31.30
CA SER A 841 -35.47 17.64 -31.42
C SER A 841 -36.08 16.51 -30.58
N PRO A 842 -37.25 16.71 -29.96
CA PRO A 842 -37.89 15.69 -29.16
C PRO A 842 -38.03 14.35 -29.91
N PRO A 843 -37.97 13.19 -29.23
CA PRO A 843 -38.29 11.91 -29.84
C PRO A 843 -39.69 11.97 -30.45
N GLY A 844 -39.76 11.74 -31.77
CA GLY A 844 -41.00 11.84 -32.54
C GLY A 844 -41.27 13.18 -33.22
N ASP A 845 -40.45 14.23 -33.04
CA ASP A 845 -40.55 15.49 -33.80
C ASP A 845 -39.85 15.31 -35.17
N PHE A 846 -40.53 14.66 -36.11
CA PHE A 846 -40.02 14.23 -37.43
C PHE A 846 -39.96 15.34 -38.47
N ASP A 847 -40.71 16.43 -38.30
CA ASP A 847 -40.61 17.59 -39.16
C ASP A 847 -39.84 18.76 -38.55
N LEU A 848 -39.33 18.55 -37.33
CA LEU A 848 -38.47 19.48 -36.61
C LEU A 848 -39.20 20.81 -36.45
N ASP A 849 -40.48 20.80 -36.05
CA ASP A 849 -41.27 21.99 -35.76
C ASP A 849 -41.49 22.28 -34.26
N GLY A 850 -41.14 21.32 -33.39
CA GLY A 850 -40.95 21.52 -31.94
C GLY A 850 -42.06 20.96 -31.08
N ASP A 851 -43.07 20.42 -31.73
CA ASP A 851 -44.07 19.58 -31.12
C ASP A 851 -44.00 18.18 -31.73
N VAL A 852 -44.88 17.30 -31.25
CA VAL A 852 -45.08 15.99 -31.85
C VAL A 852 -46.55 15.94 -32.18
N ASP A 853 -46.87 16.01 -33.47
CA ASP A 853 -48.23 16.17 -33.95
C ASP A 853 -48.61 15.24 -35.10
N GLN A 854 -49.65 15.64 -35.86
CA GLN A 854 -50.16 14.85 -36.97
C GLN A 854 -49.22 14.85 -38.19
N ALA A 855 -48.46 15.91 -38.42
CA ALA A 855 -47.44 15.98 -39.45
C ALA A 855 -46.32 14.99 -39.17
N ASP A 856 -45.88 14.91 -37.92
CA ASP A 856 -44.89 13.94 -37.45
C ASP A 856 -45.39 12.50 -37.57
N PHE A 857 -46.62 12.24 -37.14
CA PHE A 857 -47.21 10.91 -37.24
C PHE A 857 -47.30 10.45 -38.70
N GLY A 858 -47.55 11.38 -39.63
CA GLY A 858 -47.55 11.10 -41.07
C GLY A 858 -46.19 10.61 -41.59
N ARG A 859 -45.10 11.12 -41.02
CA ARG A 859 -43.72 10.71 -41.33
C ARG A 859 -43.35 9.41 -40.63
N PHE A 860 -43.65 9.30 -39.34
CA PHE A 860 -43.47 8.08 -38.55
C PHE A 860 -44.14 6.86 -39.21
N GLN A 861 -45.39 7.01 -39.65
CA GLN A 861 -46.14 5.92 -40.27
C GLN A 861 -45.50 5.40 -41.57
N ALA A 862 -44.74 6.24 -42.28
CA ALA A 862 -44.02 5.84 -43.49
C ALA A 862 -42.81 4.94 -43.18
N CYS A 863 -42.37 4.93 -41.92
CA CYS A 863 -41.17 4.26 -41.45
C CYS A 863 -41.43 2.96 -40.69
N LEU A 864 -42.69 2.58 -40.44
CA LEU A 864 -43.04 1.30 -39.81
C LEU A 864 -42.50 0.12 -40.65
N SER A 865 -41.47 -0.56 -40.14
CA SER A 865 -40.89 -1.78 -40.73
C SER A 865 -41.51 -3.05 -40.16
N GLY A 866 -41.97 -2.98 -38.91
CA GLY A 866 -42.58 -4.06 -38.14
C GLY A 866 -41.58 -4.99 -37.45
N ALA A 867 -42.01 -5.54 -36.32
CA ALA A 867 -41.22 -6.37 -35.40
C ALA A 867 -40.26 -7.35 -36.09
N GLY A 868 -38.99 -7.29 -35.71
CA GLY A 868 -37.88 -8.09 -36.21
C GLY A 868 -37.37 -7.71 -37.61
N THR A 869 -37.84 -6.60 -38.18
CA THR A 869 -37.44 -6.14 -39.53
C THR A 869 -36.58 -4.89 -39.42
N ILE A 870 -35.26 -5.09 -39.47
CA ILE A 870 -34.28 -3.99 -39.33
C ILE A 870 -34.61 -2.84 -40.29
N GLN A 871 -34.80 -1.65 -39.73
CA GLN A 871 -35.05 -0.44 -40.50
C GLN A 871 -33.72 0.08 -41.05
N SER A 872 -33.52 -0.16 -42.34
CA SER A 872 -32.29 0.20 -43.07
C SER A 872 -32.44 1.43 -43.96
N ASN A 873 -33.63 2.05 -44.00
CA ASN A 873 -33.83 3.32 -44.70
C ASN A 873 -33.26 4.46 -43.85
N PRO A 874 -32.23 5.21 -44.33
CA PRO A 874 -31.65 6.33 -43.59
C PRO A 874 -32.67 7.41 -43.22
N GLU A 875 -33.71 7.61 -44.05
CA GLU A 875 -34.79 8.58 -43.77
C GLU A 875 -35.71 8.16 -42.62
N CYS A 876 -35.56 6.93 -42.12
CA CYS A 876 -36.40 6.33 -41.08
C CYS A 876 -35.64 5.95 -39.82
N LEU A 877 -34.34 6.26 -39.72
CA LEU A 877 -33.56 5.95 -38.53
C LEU A 877 -34.04 6.72 -37.30
N ALA A 878 -34.52 7.94 -37.47
CA ALA A 878 -35.14 8.74 -36.41
C ALA A 878 -36.45 8.13 -35.87
N ALA A 879 -37.00 7.09 -36.52
CA ALA A 879 -38.19 6.38 -36.07
C ALA A 879 -37.90 5.16 -35.19
N LEU A 880 -36.61 4.85 -34.96
CA LEU A 880 -36.13 3.86 -33.98
C LEU A 880 -36.09 4.54 -32.59
N ILE A 881 -37.24 4.74 -31.98
CA ILE A 881 -37.38 5.51 -30.74
C ILE A 881 -36.96 4.67 -29.52
N ASP A 882 -37.03 3.33 -29.60
CA ASP A 882 -36.58 2.43 -28.53
C ASP A 882 -35.19 1.80 -28.75
N ASP A 883 -34.51 2.18 -29.85
CA ASP A 883 -33.17 1.74 -30.26
C ASP A 883 -32.99 0.22 -30.45
N ASP A 884 -34.05 -0.54 -30.72
CA ASP A 884 -33.95 -2.00 -30.89
C ASP A 884 -33.59 -2.46 -32.33
N GLY A 885 -33.59 -1.51 -33.27
CA GLY A 885 -33.18 -1.68 -34.66
C GLY A 885 -34.31 -1.91 -35.66
N ASP A 886 -35.56 -2.04 -35.23
CA ASP A 886 -36.74 -2.00 -36.09
C ASP A 886 -37.78 -0.96 -35.66
N VAL A 887 -38.73 -0.61 -36.55
CA VAL A 887 -39.75 0.40 -36.27
C VAL A 887 -41.10 -0.30 -36.15
N ASP A 888 -41.57 -0.51 -34.93
CA ASP A 888 -42.71 -1.35 -34.63
C ASP A 888 -43.70 -0.77 -33.58
N GLY A 889 -44.40 -1.65 -32.87
CA GLY A 889 -45.38 -1.27 -31.86
C GLY A 889 -44.77 -0.61 -30.62
N ASP A 890 -43.52 -0.90 -30.29
CA ASP A 890 -42.84 -0.35 -29.12
C ASP A 890 -42.38 1.10 -29.39
N ASP A 891 -41.82 1.39 -30.57
CA ASP A 891 -41.62 2.77 -31.04
C ASP A 891 -42.93 3.55 -31.13
N THR A 892 -44.00 2.91 -31.61
CA THR A 892 -45.30 3.56 -31.73
C THR A 892 -45.83 3.98 -30.36
N GLN A 893 -45.58 3.19 -29.31
CA GLN A 893 -45.99 3.56 -27.95
C GLN A 893 -45.21 4.75 -27.42
N LEU A 894 -43.90 4.80 -27.67
CA LEU A 894 -43.06 5.94 -27.30
C LEU A 894 -43.47 7.21 -28.07
N PHE A 895 -43.67 7.10 -29.39
CA PHE A 895 -44.18 8.19 -30.22
C PHE A 895 -45.50 8.76 -29.69
N LEU A 896 -46.48 7.89 -29.40
CA LEU A 896 -47.77 8.31 -28.86
C LEU A 896 -47.65 8.93 -27.46
N GLY A 897 -46.64 8.55 -26.68
CA GLY A 897 -46.33 9.15 -25.39
C GLY A 897 -45.79 10.58 -25.51
N CYS A 898 -45.23 10.93 -26.67
CA CYS A 898 -44.66 12.24 -26.96
C CYS A 898 -45.61 13.21 -27.65
N LEU A 899 -46.73 12.73 -28.19
CA LEU A 899 -47.78 13.55 -28.81
C LEU A 899 -48.18 14.72 -27.92
N SER A 900 -47.96 15.92 -28.43
CA SER A 900 -48.29 17.19 -27.76
C SER A 900 -49.32 17.98 -28.55
N GLY A 901 -49.35 17.84 -29.87
CA GLY A 901 -50.24 18.56 -30.80
C GLY A 901 -49.64 19.89 -31.27
N PRO A 902 -50.22 20.52 -32.31
CA PRO A 902 -49.62 21.67 -32.97
C PRO A 902 -49.50 22.87 -32.02
N ASP A 903 -48.32 23.48 -32.01
CA ASP A 903 -47.86 24.58 -31.15
C ASP A 903 -47.88 24.25 -29.63
N ILE A 904 -47.90 22.98 -29.24
CA ILE A 904 -47.86 22.55 -27.82
C ILE A 904 -46.50 21.90 -27.54
N PRO A 905 -45.73 22.38 -26.55
CA PRO A 905 -44.47 21.73 -26.18
C PRO A 905 -44.68 20.27 -25.78
N VAL A 906 -43.74 19.42 -26.20
CA VAL A 906 -43.74 17.97 -25.90
C VAL A 906 -43.92 17.65 -24.43
N SER A 907 -44.49 16.47 -24.15
CA SER A 907 -44.58 15.93 -22.80
C SER A 907 -43.18 15.95 -22.13
N PRO A 908 -43.03 16.36 -20.86
CA PRO A 908 -41.75 16.33 -20.15
C PRO A 908 -41.10 14.95 -20.09
N GLN A 909 -41.88 13.88 -20.32
CA GLN A 909 -41.40 12.50 -20.39
C GLN A 909 -40.63 12.21 -21.70
N CYS A 910 -40.69 13.13 -22.66
CA CYS A 910 -40.01 13.08 -23.96
C CYS A 910 -38.96 14.19 -24.12
N ALA A 911 -38.67 14.95 -23.05
CA ALA A 911 -37.51 15.83 -23.00
C ALA A 911 -36.30 15.00 -22.54
N GLY A 912 -35.77 14.17 -23.44
CA GLY A 912 -34.53 13.40 -23.23
C GLY A 912 -33.31 14.30 -23.14
#